data_AF-A0A497QWG3-F1
#
_entry.id   AF-A0A497QWG3-F1
#
_cell.length_a   1.000
_cell.length_b   1.000
_cell.length_c   1.000
_cell.angle_alpha   90.00
_cell.angle_beta   90.00
_cell.angle_gamma   90.00
#
_symmetry.space_group_name_H-M   'P 1'
#
loop_
_entity.id
_entity.type
_entity.pdbx_description
1 polymer ?
#
loop_
_entity_poly.entity_id
_entity_poly.type
_entity_poly.pdbx_seq_one_letter_code
_entity_poly.pdbx_strand_id
1 'polypeptide(L)'
;MKGRELAKITTSDGKTIKVSSDHLVPVLTEKGIQLKFAHEIKKGDSLFILRNARKVLNNSYQYIEEWKLDEKLAFLLGLFTADGNYLYCDKTKIKAKGMQFTFNKEEKELIQLIKRIVKEVLNKDVIIKQDSRYNSVYVYLYHTKFSNACIKAGFNKYGRLPDAIFNSPTKVIRAFLNGFFTGDGYKKGNELHIKDELLARDLAMLYSLTGIPTTIRSKEKSQVIRLQHSHGRGSENKVHRDILYDRIPNFCINYSTVSGERRYLFKHAHKTIGSNMLKRFGALKILNGDAATVQVENIEIEFLEEPITFYDIELEKNHFFVHSLGTITHNCCRLNMDLTQLMNRPGGMWNLGDSTGSIGVVTINMNRIGYEAKSESEFFEKLEQYMILAKDSLEIKRKIIEQNLQRGLMPYTKVYLGTFRNHFSTIGLVGMNEACLNFRGEDISTQGSKHFTVAVLKFMREKILEFQQETGNLYNLEATPAESAAFRLAMLDKKMYKDIIVSGDKTPFLTNSTQLPVDKTKDLLFALDHQNDIQPLYTGGTIFHTFLGERVESGESCKRLVKKIAYNTKLPYFSITPTFSICKVHGYLRGEHWKCPRCGKPTEVYSRIVGYFRPVQNWNAGKQEEFKYRKTFDYKPILKEGFPSKIEKAIAKTTA
;
A
#
# COMPACT_ATOMS: atom_id res chain seq x y z
N MET A 1 -12.53 23.41 14.65
CA MET A 1 -11.74 22.50 15.53
C MET A 1 -11.81 21.03 15.10
N LYS A 2 -12.83 20.56 14.37
CA LYS A 2 -12.82 19.23 13.72
C LYS A 2 -11.64 19.10 12.72
N GLY A 3 -11.03 17.91 12.67
CA GLY A 3 -9.91 17.59 11.76
C GLY A 3 -8.50 17.78 12.33
N ARG A 4 -8.35 18.23 13.58
CA ARG A 4 -7.04 18.31 14.29
C ARG A 4 -6.92 17.32 15.46
N GLU A 5 -7.94 16.51 15.66
CA GLU A 5 -7.99 15.51 16.72
C GLU A 5 -7.49 14.17 16.20
N LEU A 6 -6.51 13.61 16.88
CA LEU A 6 -5.91 12.32 16.59
C LEU A 6 -6.27 11.36 17.71
N ALA A 7 -7.01 10.31 17.38
CA ALA A 7 -7.25 9.20 18.29
C ALA A 7 -6.05 8.25 18.25
N LYS A 8 -5.37 8.15 19.39
CA LYS A 8 -4.30 7.19 19.65
C LYS A 8 -4.87 6.03 20.46
N ILE A 9 -5.18 4.95 19.78
CA ILE A 9 -5.76 3.74 20.35
C ILE A 9 -4.64 2.77 20.65
N THR A 10 -4.43 2.45 21.91
CA THR A 10 -3.46 1.43 22.36
C THR A 10 -4.20 0.13 22.61
N THR A 11 -3.79 -0.93 21.93
CA THR A 11 -4.34 -2.27 22.12
C THR A 11 -3.56 -3.00 23.21
N SER A 12 -4.21 -3.99 23.81
CA SER A 12 -3.69 -4.77 24.94
C SER A 12 -2.50 -5.67 24.58
N ASP A 13 -2.15 -5.81 23.30
CA ASP A 13 -0.89 -6.39 22.84
C ASP A 13 0.25 -5.36 22.68
N GLY A 14 0.04 -4.12 23.14
CA GLY A 14 1.03 -3.05 23.17
C GLY A 14 1.21 -2.30 21.85
N LYS A 15 0.37 -2.57 20.84
CA LYS A 15 0.38 -1.79 19.60
C LYS A 15 -0.39 -0.49 19.77
N THR A 16 0.04 0.53 19.06
CA THR A 16 -0.61 1.83 19.06
C THR A 16 -1.03 2.20 17.66
N ILE A 17 -2.33 2.43 17.48
CA ILE A 17 -2.96 2.90 16.26
C ILE A 17 -3.17 4.41 16.42
N LYS A 18 -2.67 5.21 15.49
CA LYS A 18 -2.91 6.66 15.43
C LYS A 18 -3.72 6.96 14.18
N VAL A 19 -4.95 7.41 14.37
CA VAL A 19 -5.90 7.74 13.28
C VAL A 19 -6.62 9.03 13.63
N SER A 20 -7.25 9.70 12.66
CA SER A 20 -8.10 10.85 12.97
C SER A 20 -9.23 10.45 13.92
N SER A 21 -9.70 11.37 14.76
CA SER A 21 -10.82 11.11 15.69
C SER A 21 -12.05 10.56 14.98
N ASP A 22 -12.34 11.06 13.78
CA ASP A 22 -13.47 10.64 12.93
C ASP A 22 -13.14 9.43 12.03
N HIS A 23 -12.01 8.76 12.22
CA HIS A 23 -11.69 7.54 11.48
C HIS A 23 -12.60 6.40 11.94
N LEU A 24 -13.25 5.72 11.00
CA LEU A 24 -14.11 4.57 11.32
C LEU A 24 -13.25 3.33 11.57
N VAL A 25 -13.39 2.76 12.75
CA VAL A 25 -12.69 1.54 13.16
C VAL A 25 -13.72 0.41 13.32
N PRO A 26 -13.49 -0.76 12.71
CA PRO A 26 -14.33 -1.92 12.92
C PRO A 26 -14.14 -2.49 14.33
N VAL A 27 -15.18 -2.36 15.15
CA VAL A 27 -15.25 -2.89 16.51
C VAL A 27 -16.19 -4.09 16.53
N LEU A 28 -15.70 -5.23 17.02
CA LEU A 28 -16.52 -6.40 17.27
C LEU A 28 -17.37 -6.18 18.53
N THR A 29 -18.69 -6.22 18.39
CA THR A 29 -19.66 -6.13 19.50
C THR A 29 -20.59 -7.35 19.52
N GLU A 30 -21.38 -7.51 20.59
CA GLU A 30 -22.33 -8.63 20.75
C GLU A 30 -23.35 -8.75 19.62
N LYS A 31 -23.59 -7.66 18.87
CA LYS A 31 -24.50 -7.62 17.71
C LYS A 31 -23.79 -7.85 16.36
N GLY A 32 -22.49 -8.15 16.37
CA GLY A 32 -21.65 -8.31 15.17
C GLY A 32 -20.58 -7.22 15.05
N ILE A 33 -19.98 -7.06 13.87
CA ILE A 33 -19.03 -5.96 13.63
C ILE A 33 -19.81 -4.65 13.52
N GLN A 34 -19.46 -3.67 14.35
CA GLN A 34 -19.99 -2.32 14.30
C GLN A 34 -18.85 -1.34 14.04
N LEU A 35 -19.07 -0.40 13.13
CA LEU A 35 -18.15 0.69 12.92
C LEU A 35 -18.36 1.73 14.02
N LYS A 36 -17.30 2.09 14.71
CA LYS A 36 -17.27 3.23 15.63
C LYS A 36 -16.27 4.24 15.12
N PHE A 37 -16.52 5.52 15.34
CA PHE A 37 -15.46 6.49 15.18
C PHE A 37 -14.35 6.24 16.19
N ALA A 38 -13.12 6.58 15.84
CA ALA A 38 -11.96 6.33 16.69
C ALA A 38 -12.08 7.03 18.05
N HIS A 39 -12.76 8.18 18.12
CA HIS A 39 -13.08 8.87 19.37
C HIS A 39 -14.21 8.21 20.19
N GLU A 40 -15.03 7.37 19.56
CA GLU A 40 -16.10 6.60 20.22
C GLU A 40 -15.62 5.24 20.73
N ILE A 41 -14.39 4.83 20.37
CA ILE A 41 -13.78 3.62 20.88
C ILE A 41 -13.54 3.78 22.37
N LYS A 42 -13.90 2.74 23.13
CA LYS A 42 -13.72 2.69 24.58
C LYS A 42 -12.79 1.56 24.96
N LYS A 43 -12.13 1.68 26.11
CA LYS A 43 -11.38 0.59 26.72
C LYS A 43 -12.28 -0.66 26.80
N GLY A 44 -11.76 -1.79 26.35
CA GLY A 44 -12.47 -3.06 26.28
C GLY A 44 -13.18 -3.35 24.95
N ASP A 45 -13.31 -2.36 24.05
CA ASP A 45 -13.75 -2.61 22.67
C ASP A 45 -12.77 -3.57 21.96
N SER A 46 -13.27 -4.44 21.09
CA SER A 46 -12.46 -5.47 20.41
C SER A 46 -12.24 -5.11 18.94
N LEU A 47 -10.99 -4.87 18.54
CA LEU A 47 -10.62 -4.51 17.17
C LEU A 47 -10.19 -5.73 16.36
N PHE A 48 -10.43 -5.73 15.05
CA PHE A 48 -9.94 -6.76 14.14
C PHE A 48 -8.47 -6.55 13.74
N ILE A 49 -7.70 -7.63 13.76
CA ILE A 49 -6.29 -7.68 13.33
C ILE A 49 -6.05 -8.92 12.47
N LEU A 50 -5.04 -8.92 11.60
CA LEU A 50 -4.64 -10.13 10.89
C LEU A 50 -4.04 -11.17 11.86
N ARG A 51 -4.44 -12.43 11.69
CA ARG A 51 -3.80 -13.58 12.35
C ARG A 51 -2.45 -13.84 11.71
N ASN A 52 -1.42 -13.60 12.50
CA ASN A 52 -0.25 -14.46 12.65
C ASN A 52 0.24 -15.24 11.40
N ALA A 53 1.34 -14.79 10.80
CA ALA A 53 2.01 -15.44 9.66
C ALA A 53 2.62 -16.83 9.96
N ARG A 54 2.51 -17.37 11.19
CA ARG A 54 3.01 -18.72 11.53
C ARG A 54 2.39 -19.85 10.69
N LYS A 55 1.17 -19.67 10.17
CA LYS A 55 0.51 -20.67 9.29
C LYS A 55 1.16 -20.79 7.90
N VAL A 56 2.01 -19.85 7.51
CA VAL A 56 2.79 -19.91 6.27
C VAL A 56 4.00 -20.85 6.41
N LEU A 57 4.44 -21.11 7.64
CA LEU A 57 5.59 -21.98 7.90
C LEU A 57 5.18 -23.46 7.77
N ASN A 58 6.01 -24.22 7.07
CA ASN A 58 5.81 -25.65 6.88
C ASN A 58 5.90 -26.41 8.22
N ASN A 59 4.96 -27.33 8.48
CA ASN A 59 4.93 -28.15 9.70
C ASN A 59 5.74 -29.46 9.58
N SER A 60 6.26 -29.77 8.39
CA SER A 60 7.07 -30.95 8.14
C SER A 60 8.53 -30.67 8.44
N TYR A 61 9.18 -31.62 9.12
CA TYR A 61 10.64 -31.60 9.26
C TYR A 61 11.30 -31.60 7.89
N GLN A 62 12.28 -30.71 7.72
CA GLN A 62 13.12 -30.71 6.52
C GLN A 62 14.27 -31.70 6.68
N TYR A 63 14.96 -31.98 5.58
CA TYR A 63 16.09 -32.90 5.56
C TYR A 63 17.28 -32.21 4.90
N ILE A 64 18.46 -32.47 5.45
CA ILE A 64 19.75 -32.17 4.84
C ILE A 64 20.26 -33.52 4.33
N GLU A 65 20.02 -33.82 3.06
CA GLU A 65 20.23 -35.17 2.50
C GLU A 65 19.55 -36.24 3.36
N GLU A 66 20.29 -37.19 3.97
CA GLU A 66 19.69 -38.20 4.85
C GLU A 66 19.38 -37.71 6.28
N TRP A 67 19.88 -36.54 6.70
CA TRP A 67 19.76 -36.08 8.08
C TRP A 67 18.49 -35.27 8.28
N LYS A 68 17.62 -35.76 9.15
CA LYS A 68 16.43 -35.03 9.57
C LYS A 68 16.84 -33.76 10.33
N LEU A 69 16.39 -32.61 9.84
CA LEU A 69 16.61 -31.31 10.48
C LEU A 69 15.65 -31.13 11.66
N ASP A 70 15.95 -31.83 12.75
CA ASP A 70 15.22 -31.72 14.00
C ASP A 70 15.73 -30.59 14.90
N GLU A 71 15.11 -30.42 16.06
CA GLU A 71 15.45 -29.36 17.01
C GLU A 71 16.93 -29.46 17.48
N LYS A 72 17.48 -30.66 17.65
CA LYS A 72 18.86 -30.85 18.11
C LYS A 72 19.85 -30.48 17.02
N LEU A 73 19.60 -30.96 15.79
CA LEU A 73 20.44 -30.64 14.64
C LEU A 73 20.36 -29.14 14.29
N ALA A 74 19.16 -28.56 14.33
CA ALA A 74 18.97 -27.13 14.09
C ALA A 74 19.71 -26.26 15.10
N PHE A 75 19.69 -26.62 16.39
CA PHE A 75 20.49 -25.95 17.41
C PHE A 75 21.99 -25.99 17.10
N LEU A 76 22.51 -27.18 16.76
CA LEU A 76 23.92 -27.35 16.38
C LEU A 76 24.30 -26.49 15.16
N LEU A 77 23.43 -26.44 14.14
CA LEU A 77 23.66 -25.67 12.93
C LEU A 77 23.51 -24.16 13.15
N GLY A 78 22.62 -23.73 14.04
CA GLY A 78 22.52 -22.34 14.48
C GLY A 78 23.82 -21.88 15.14
N LEU A 79 24.34 -22.70 16.05
CA LEU A 79 25.64 -22.45 16.71
C LEU A 79 26.80 -22.44 15.70
N PHE A 80 26.80 -23.36 14.74
CA PHE A 80 27.79 -23.36 13.66
C PHE A 80 27.72 -22.11 12.78
N THR A 81 26.51 -21.63 12.47
CA THR A 81 26.32 -20.42 11.66
C THR A 81 26.80 -19.18 12.41
N ALA A 82 26.66 -19.16 13.74
CA ALA A 82 27.16 -18.08 14.59
C ALA A 82 28.70 -18.03 14.64
N ASP A 83 29.36 -19.12 15.05
CA ASP A 83 30.81 -19.09 15.28
C ASP A 83 31.61 -20.33 14.80
N GLY A 84 31.02 -21.10 13.89
CA GLY A 84 31.65 -22.26 13.29
C GLY A 84 32.49 -21.96 12.05
N ASN A 85 33.40 -22.89 11.72
CA ASN A 85 34.18 -22.89 10.50
C ASN A 85 34.24 -24.30 9.88
N TYR A 86 34.17 -24.39 8.55
CA TYR A 86 34.41 -25.66 7.86
C TYR A 86 35.91 -25.98 7.80
N LEU A 87 36.23 -27.26 8.01
CA LEU A 87 37.57 -27.81 7.82
C LEU A 87 37.66 -28.31 6.39
N TYR A 88 38.18 -27.50 5.47
CA TYR A 88 38.30 -27.87 4.07
C TYR A 88 39.42 -28.89 3.82
N CYS A 89 39.24 -29.75 2.82
CA CYS A 89 40.24 -30.72 2.39
C CYS A 89 41.39 -30.05 1.62
N ASP A 90 41.09 -28.95 0.93
CA ASP A 90 42.00 -28.23 0.05
C ASP A 90 41.67 -26.73 0.02
N LYS A 91 42.46 -25.96 -0.73
CA LYS A 91 42.32 -24.49 -0.86
C LYS A 91 41.12 -24.06 -1.70
N THR A 92 40.47 -24.97 -2.45
CA THR A 92 39.32 -24.63 -3.30
C THR A 92 38.06 -24.38 -2.49
N LYS A 93 38.03 -24.83 -1.22
CA LYS A 93 36.89 -24.71 -0.29
C LYS A 93 35.60 -25.34 -0.81
N ILE A 94 35.71 -26.33 -1.71
CA ILE A 94 34.56 -27.04 -2.26
C ILE A 94 34.17 -28.23 -1.36
N LYS A 95 35.16 -28.95 -0.80
CA LYS A 95 34.92 -30.14 0.03
C LYS A 95 35.43 -29.97 1.45
N ALA A 96 34.57 -30.20 2.44
CA ALA A 96 34.92 -30.19 3.86
C ALA A 96 35.11 -31.62 4.41
N LYS A 97 36.18 -31.82 5.19
CA LYS A 97 36.41 -33.04 5.98
C LYS A 97 35.70 -33.02 7.34
N GLY A 98 35.26 -31.84 7.78
CA GLY A 98 34.59 -31.67 9.06
C GLY A 98 34.18 -30.24 9.35
N MET A 99 33.70 -30.01 10.56
CA MET A 99 33.30 -28.72 11.12
C MET A 99 34.09 -28.45 12.40
N GLN A 100 34.38 -27.19 12.65
CA GLN A 100 35.05 -26.70 13.85
C GLN A 100 34.16 -25.67 14.52
N PHE A 101 34.04 -25.78 15.84
CA PHE A 101 33.42 -24.79 16.69
C PHE A 101 34.49 -24.21 17.63
N THR A 102 34.37 -22.93 17.93
CA THR A 102 35.27 -22.23 18.85
C THR A 102 34.49 -21.77 20.06
N PHE A 103 35.02 -22.03 21.25
CA PHE A 103 34.41 -21.66 22.53
C PHE A 103 35.43 -21.00 23.44
N ASN A 104 34.96 -20.29 24.45
CA ASN A 104 35.77 -19.92 25.60
C ASN A 104 35.93 -21.14 26.53
N LYS A 105 37.09 -21.28 27.18
CA LYS A 105 37.41 -22.33 28.17
C LYS A 105 36.39 -22.45 29.30
N GLU A 106 35.69 -21.37 29.62
CA GLU A 106 34.66 -21.33 30.66
C GLU A 106 33.33 -21.98 30.22
N GLU A 107 33.09 -22.18 28.92
CA GLU A 107 31.84 -22.72 28.35
C GLU A 107 31.77 -24.26 28.37
N LYS A 108 32.20 -24.87 29.48
CA LYS A 108 32.33 -26.34 29.61
C LYS A 108 31.00 -27.07 29.40
N GLU A 109 29.89 -26.50 29.84
CA GLU A 109 28.54 -27.09 29.69
C GLU A 109 28.09 -27.14 28.23
N LEU A 110 28.35 -26.07 27.47
CA LEU A 110 28.02 -25.99 26.05
C LEU A 110 28.82 -27.01 25.24
N ILE A 111 30.10 -27.19 25.58
CA ILE A 111 30.97 -28.20 24.97
C ILE A 111 30.43 -29.61 25.21
N GLN A 112 29.97 -29.92 26.44
CA GLN A 112 29.37 -31.22 26.75
C GLN A 112 28.02 -31.43 26.04
N LEU A 113 27.21 -30.37 25.92
CA LEU A 113 25.95 -30.42 25.18
C LEU A 113 26.18 -30.75 23.70
N ILE A 114 27.17 -30.13 23.06
CA ILE A 114 27.53 -30.40 21.66
C ILE A 114 28.01 -31.84 21.52
N LYS A 115 28.89 -32.31 22.41
CA LYS A 115 29.36 -33.71 22.40
C LYS A 115 28.20 -34.69 22.44
N ARG A 116 27.19 -34.42 23.28
CA ARG A 116 25.98 -35.24 23.37
C ARG A 116 25.13 -35.17 22.10
N ILE A 117 24.82 -33.97 21.61
CA ILE A 117 24.01 -33.79 20.40
C ILE A 117 24.67 -34.46 19.19
N VAL A 118 25.98 -34.29 19.02
CA VAL A 118 26.74 -34.91 17.92
C VAL A 118 26.72 -36.44 18.04
N LYS A 119 26.86 -36.98 19.26
CA LYS A 119 26.78 -38.42 19.47
C LYS A 119 25.39 -38.97 19.15
N GLU A 120 24.34 -38.26 19.55
CA GLU A 120 22.95 -38.70 19.34
C GLU A 120 22.49 -38.56 17.88
N VAL A 121 22.81 -37.44 17.23
CA VAL A 121 22.31 -37.12 15.89
C VAL A 121 23.19 -37.70 14.78
N LEU A 122 24.51 -37.72 14.99
CA LEU A 122 25.48 -38.11 13.96
C LEU A 122 26.22 -39.41 14.29
N ASN A 123 26.02 -39.99 15.48
CA ASN A 123 26.77 -41.15 15.97
C ASN A 123 28.30 -40.99 15.82
N LYS A 124 28.79 -39.79 16.13
CA LYS A 124 30.22 -39.46 16.10
C LYS A 124 30.67 -38.87 17.43
N ASP A 125 31.95 -39.03 17.71
CA ASP A 125 32.62 -38.36 18.81
C ASP A 125 33.33 -37.09 18.30
N VAL A 126 33.35 -36.06 19.14
CA VAL A 126 34.07 -34.81 18.86
C VAL A 126 35.47 -34.84 19.47
N ILE A 127 36.42 -34.20 18.81
CA ILE A 127 37.77 -34.00 19.33
C ILE A 127 37.87 -32.60 19.93
N ILE A 128 38.27 -32.51 21.19
CA ILE A 128 38.42 -31.24 21.90
C ILE A 128 39.90 -30.92 22.01
N LYS A 129 40.32 -29.73 21.58
CA LYS A 129 41.68 -29.23 21.78
C LYS A 129 41.62 -27.83 22.38
N GLN A 130 42.37 -27.61 23.45
CA GLN A 130 42.56 -26.28 24.03
C GLN A 130 43.80 -25.64 23.39
N ASP A 131 43.68 -24.38 22.96
CA ASP A 131 44.87 -23.60 22.58
C ASP A 131 45.64 -23.22 23.85
N SER A 132 46.95 -23.47 23.90
CA SER A 132 47.77 -23.10 25.05
C SER A 132 48.00 -21.59 25.16
N ARG A 133 47.77 -20.84 24.07
CA ARG A 133 48.07 -19.40 23.97
C ARG A 133 46.85 -18.49 24.18
N TYR A 134 45.65 -19.01 24.00
CA TYR A 134 44.39 -18.26 24.09
C TYR A 134 43.41 -18.98 25.00
N ASN A 135 42.42 -18.26 25.52
CA ASN A 135 41.36 -18.86 26.33
C ASN A 135 40.31 -19.63 25.49
N SER A 136 40.72 -20.15 24.33
CA SER A 136 39.87 -20.74 23.31
C SER A 136 39.97 -22.26 23.32
N VAL A 137 38.82 -22.92 23.27
CA VAL A 137 38.67 -24.37 23.12
C VAL A 137 38.03 -24.66 21.78
N TYR A 138 38.71 -25.50 20.98
CA TYR A 138 38.22 -25.93 19.68
C TYR A 138 37.58 -27.30 19.78
N VAL A 139 36.36 -27.41 19.26
CA VAL A 139 35.64 -28.67 19.15
C VAL A 139 35.56 -29.04 17.67
N TYR A 140 36.23 -30.13 17.32
CA TYR A 140 36.30 -30.64 15.96
C TYR A 140 35.34 -31.81 15.76
N LEU A 141 34.47 -31.68 14.76
CA LEU A 141 33.56 -32.71 14.26
C LEU A 141 34.06 -33.19 12.89
N TYR A 142 34.73 -34.33 12.85
CA TYR A 142 35.17 -34.95 11.60
C TYR A 142 34.07 -35.83 11.02
N HIS A 143 33.27 -35.27 10.12
CA HIS A 143 32.22 -36.00 9.42
C HIS A 143 32.05 -35.48 7.98
N THR A 144 32.88 -35.96 7.06
CA THR A 144 32.94 -35.50 5.66
C THR A 144 31.57 -35.46 4.96
N LYS A 145 30.77 -36.54 5.02
CA LYS A 145 29.48 -36.60 4.32
C LYS A 145 28.52 -35.50 4.79
N PHE A 146 28.29 -35.44 6.10
CA PHE A 146 27.47 -34.41 6.77
C PHE A 146 27.94 -32.98 6.47
N SER A 147 29.24 -32.69 6.62
CA SER A 147 29.76 -31.33 6.39
C SER A 147 29.54 -30.87 4.94
N ASN A 148 29.69 -31.75 3.95
CA ASN A 148 29.42 -31.40 2.55
C ASN A 148 27.91 -31.23 2.27
N ALA A 149 27.07 -32.03 2.91
CA ALA A 149 25.61 -31.86 2.81
C ALA A 149 25.17 -30.50 3.40
N CYS A 150 25.75 -30.05 4.51
CA CYS A 150 25.49 -28.73 5.08
C CYS A 150 25.95 -27.57 4.17
N ILE A 151 27.13 -27.70 3.54
CA ILE A 151 27.61 -26.72 2.54
C ILE A 151 26.63 -26.61 1.39
N LYS A 152 26.22 -27.76 0.82
CA LYS A 152 25.28 -27.82 -0.31
C LYS A 152 23.90 -27.27 0.06
N ALA A 153 23.45 -27.51 1.28
CA ALA A 153 22.20 -26.95 1.79
C ALA A 153 22.26 -25.45 2.06
N GLY A 154 23.46 -24.85 2.16
CA GLY A 154 23.67 -23.41 2.31
C GLY A 154 23.95 -22.93 3.74
N PHE A 155 24.33 -23.82 4.68
CA PHE A 155 24.71 -23.40 6.03
C PHE A 155 26.12 -22.79 6.05
N ASN A 156 26.21 -21.47 6.18
CA ASN A 156 27.46 -20.70 6.18
C ASN A 156 27.44 -19.57 7.22
N LYS A 157 28.63 -19.08 7.62
CA LYS A 157 28.78 -17.96 8.57
C LYS A 157 28.37 -16.59 8.00
N TYR A 158 28.25 -16.47 6.68
CA TYR A 158 27.93 -15.22 5.97
C TYR A 158 26.97 -15.50 4.82
N GLY A 159 26.19 -14.48 4.43
CA GLY A 159 25.21 -14.57 3.35
C GLY A 159 23.83 -15.00 3.83
N ARG A 160 23.03 -15.53 2.90
CA ARG A 160 21.64 -15.93 3.14
C ARG A 160 21.55 -17.20 3.96
N LEU A 161 20.54 -17.28 4.83
CA LEU A 161 20.20 -18.53 5.51
C LEU A 161 19.54 -19.51 4.53
N PRO A 162 19.71 -20.82 4.74
CA PRO A 162 19.22 -21.82 3.80
C PRO A 162 17.69 -21.96 3.85
N ASP A 163 17.07 -22.22 2.69
CA ASP A 163 15.63 -22.43 2.57
C ASP A 163 15.11 -23.57 3.46
N ALA A 164 15.96 -24.57 3.74
CA ALA A 164 15.65 -25.65 4.68
C ALA A 164 15.25 -25.13 6.07
N ILE A 165 15.82 -24.01 6.53
CA ILE A 165 15.43 -23.39 7.80
C ILE A 165 14.14 -22.59 7.65
N PHE A 166 13.97 -21.82 6.57
CA PHE A 166 12.72 -21.07 6.33
C PHE A 166 11.51 -21.98 6.16
N ASN A 167 11.72 -23.19 5.61
CA ASN A 167 10.71 -24.21 5.41
C ASN A 167 10.62 -25.21 6.58
N SER A 168 11.19 -24.91 7.75
CA SER A 168 11.14 -25.79 8.90
C SER A 168 10.00 -25.46 9.87
N PRO A 169 9.55 -26.43 10.70
CA PRO A 169 8.56 -26.19 11.73
C PRO A 169 9.02 -25.10 12.70
N THR A 170 8.09 -24.34 13.28
CA THR A 170 8.40 -23.24 14.22
C THR A 170 9.37 -23.67 15.34
N LYS A 171 9.26 -24.90 15.83
CA LYS A 171 10.14 -25.47 16.87
C LYS A 171 11.58 -25.68 16.41
N VAL A 172 11.78 -26.07 15.14
CA VAL A 172 13.10 -26.25 14.53
C VAL A 172 13.74 -24.88 14.26
N ILE A 173 12.97 -23.92 13.74
CA ILE A 173 13.45 -22.54 13.56
C ILE A 173 13.86 -21.94 14.91
N ARG A 174 13.04 -22.10 15.96
CA ARG A 174 13.39 -21.62 17.31
C ARG A 174 14.65 -22.27 17.85
N ALA A 175 14.84 -23.57 17.62
CA ALA A 175 16.05 -24.26 18.04
C ALA A 175 17.30 -23.72 17.31
N PHE A 176 17.20 -23.47 16.00
CA PHE A 176 18.25 -22.80 15.23
C PHE A 176 18.58 -21.41 15.80
N LEU A 177 17.58 -20.56 16.01
CA LEU A 177 17.76 -19.21 16.56
C LEU A 177 18.37 -19.24 17.97
N ASN A 178 18.00 -20.21 18.81
CA ASN A 178 18.60 -20.39 20.13
C ASN A 178 20.06 -20.81 20.04
N GLY A 179 20.40 -21.71 19.10
CA GLY A 179 21.80 -22.10 18.85
C GLY A 179 22.63 -20.90 18.38
N PHE A 180 22.08 -20.11 17.45
CA PHE A 180 22.74 -18.91 16.95
C PHE A 180 22.98 -17.88 18.07
N PHE A 181 21.94 -17.57 18.86
CA PHE A 181 22.05 -16.64 19.98
C PHE A 181 22.99 -17.13 21.08
N THR A 182 23.12 -18.45 21.26
CA THR A 182 24.08 -19.02 22.21
C THR A 182 25.52 -18.76 21.75
N GLY A 183 25.79 -18.77 20.44
CA GLY A 183 27.12 -18.50 19.88
C GLY A 183 27.50 -17.03 19.84
N ASP A 184 26.60 -16.15 19.40
CA ASP A 184 26.94 -14.74 19.08
C ASP A 184 26.02 -13.69 19.75
N GLY A 185 25.24 -14.12 20.76
CA GLY A 185 24.26 -13.28 21.45
C GLY A 185 24.79 -12.57 22.69
N TYR A 186 24.47 -11.29 22.81
CA TYR A 186 24.74 -10.46 23.98
C TYR A 186 23.56 -10.49 24.96
N LYS A 187 23.65 -11.38 25.97
CA LYS A 187 22.57 -11.61 26.97
C LYS A 187 22.11 -10.36 27.71
N LYS A 188 23.02 -9.42 28.04
CA LYS A 188 22.68 -8.20 28.82
C LYS A 188 21.71 -7.26 28.08
N GLY A 189 21.76 -7.24 26.75
CA GLY A 189 20.89 -6.41 25.91
C GLY A 189 19.86 -7.21 25.10
N ASN A 190 19.92 -8.54 25.12
CA ASN A 190 19.24 -9.40 24.15
C ASN A 190 19.50 -8.96 22.71
N GLU A 191 20.78 -8.76 22.38
CA GLU A 191 21.20 -8.23 21.08
C GLU A 191 22.10 -9.21 20.33
N LEU A 192 22.05 -9.17 18.99
CA LEU A 192 23.00 -9.84 18.09
C LEU A 192 23.75 -8.77 17.30
N HIS A 193 25.06 -8.92 17.15
CA HIS A 193 25.92 -7.98 16.42
C HIS A 193 26.50 -8.64 15.17
N ILE A 194 25.76 -8.57 14.07
CA ILE A 194 26.07 -9.32 12.85
C ILE A 194 26.82 -8.44 11.86
N LYS A 195 28.01 -8.86 11.41
CA LYS A 195 28.76 -8.10 10.40
C LYS A 195 28.08 -8.10 9.03
N ASP A 196 27.53 -9.25 8.64
CA ASP A 196 26.91 -9.47 7.34
C ASP A 196 25.45 -9.00 7.30
N GLU A 197 25.12 -8.10 6.38
CA GLU A 197 23.79 -7.49 6.29
C GLU A 197 22.71 -8.49 5.87
N LEU A 198 23.04 -9.42 4.97
CA LEU A 198 22.09 -10.42 4.47
C LEU A 198 21.71 -11.40 5.58
N LEU A 199 22.69 -11.90 6.32
CA LEU A 199 22.48 -12.76 7.48
C LEU A 199 21.65 -12.04 8.56
N ALA A 200 21.95 -10.76 8.83
CA ALA A 200 21.21 -9.98 9.83
C ALA A 200 19.72 -9.85 9.48
N ARG A 201 19.42 -9.63 8.20
CA ARG A 201 18.04 -9.56 7.69
C ARG A 201 17.33 -10.89 7.81
N ASP A 202 17.97 -11.99 7.40
CA ASP A 202 17.38 -13.33 7.44
C ASP A 202 17.11 -13.78 8.89
N LEU A 203 18.02 -13.50 9.83
CA LEU A 203 17.83 -13.79 11.26
C LEU A 203 16.66 -13.01 11.85
N ALA A 204 16.58 -11.69 11.60
CA ALA A 204 15.47 -10.87 12.08
C ALA A 204 14.12 -11.33 11.50
N MET A 205 14.12 -11.78 10.25
CA MET A 205 12.95 -12.38 9.61
C MET A 205 12.55 -13.70 10.29
N LEU A 206 13.48 -14.61 10.57
CA LEU A 206 13.20 -15.86 11.28
C LEU A 206 12.69 -15.63 12.71
N TYR A 207 13.27 -14.69 13.46
CA TYR A 207 12.74 -14.29 14.77
C TYR A 207 11.29 -13.80 14.66
N SER A 208 11.02 -12.93 13.68
CA SER A 208 9.67 -12.43 13.42
C SER A 208 8.69 -13.55 13.04
N LEU A 209 9.11 -14.49 12.20
CA LEU A 209 8.32 -15.66 11.76
C LEU A 209 7.97 -16.60 12.93
N THR A 210 8.85 -16.73 13.93
CA THR A 210 8.57 -17.51 15.15
C THR A 210 7.81 -16.72 16.22
N GLY A 211 7.46 -15.46 15.93
CA GLY A 211 6.73 -14.53 16.77
C GLY A 211 7.56 -13.93 17.91
N ILE A 212 8.86 -13.73 17.67
CA ILE A 212 9.76 -12.96 18.51
C ILE A 212 9.98 -11.60 17.83
N PRO A 213 9.50 -10.49 18.39
CA PRO A 213 9.67 -9.18 17.77
C PRO A 213 11.14 -8.75 17.80
N THR A 214 11.61 -8.15 16.71
CA THR A 214 13.00 -7.68 16.59
C THR A 214 13.11 -6.26 16.06
N THR A 215 14.14 -5.53 16.48
CA THR A 215 14.54 -4.24 15.89
C THR A 215 15.93 -4.37 15.28
N ILE A 216 16.10 -3.98 14.01
CA ILE A 216 17.41 -3.96 13.34
C ILE A 216 17.93 -2.52 13.28
N ARG A 217 19.14 -2.29 13.79
CA ARG A 217 19.89 -1.04 13.60
C ARG A 217 21.04 -1.30 12.63
N SER A 218 20.98 -0.65 11.46
CA SER A 218 22.02 -0.84 10.46
C SER A 218 23.24 0.06 10.73
N LYS A 219 24.46 -0.46 10.62
CA LYS A 219 25.72 0.32 10.64
C LYS A 219 26.67 -0.16 9.55
N GLU A 220 27.62 0.68 9.18
CA GLU A 220 28.57 0.43 8.07
C GLU A 220 29.37 -0.88 8.21
N LYS A 221 29.65 -1.33 9.44
CA LYS A 221 30.48 -2.53 9.70
C LYS A 221 29.81 -3.59 10.58
N SER A 222 28.59 -3.35 11.09
CA SER A 222 27.89 -4.27 12.01
C SER A 222 26.42 -3.88 12.20
N GLN A 223 25.51 -4.84 12.02
CA GLN A 223 24.07 -4.70 12.21
C GLN A 223 23.69 -5.20 13.60
N VAL A 224 22.90 -4.43 14.35
CA VAL A 224 22.45 -4.83 15.69
C VAL A 224 21.00 -5.26 15.63
N ILE A 225 20.71 -6.52 15.97
CA ILE A 225 19.34 -7.05 16.12
C ILE A 225 19.00 -7.09 17.61
N ARG A 226 17.95 -6.38 18.04
CA ARG A 226 17.44 -6.42 19.42
C ARG A 226 16.21 -7.31 19.52
N LEU A 227 16.22 -8.31 20.40
CA LEU A 227 15.08 -9.18 20.67
C LEU A 227 14.20 -8.57 21.78
N GLN A 228 12.93 -8.31 21.49
CA GLN A 228 12.00 -7.75 22.48
C GLN A 228 11.48 -8.85 23.43
N HIS A 229 11.46 -8.57 24.74
CA HIS A 229 11.01 -9.54 25.76
C HIS A 229 9.51 -9.84 25.64
N SER A 230 9.14 -11.12 25.57
CA SER A 230 7.74 -11.57 25.63
C SER A 230 7.16 -11.66 27.05
N HIS A 231 7.96 -11.48 28.10
CA HIS A 231 7.59 -11.71 29.50
C HIS A 231 7.77 -10.48 30.40
N GLY A 232 8.00 -9.29 29.81
CA GLY A 232 8.54 -8.14 30.56
C GLY A 232 9.94 -8.46 31.13
N ARG A 233 10.64 -7.45 31.67
CA ARG A 233 11.84 -7.74 32.46
C ARG A 233 11.38 -8.31 33.82
N GLY A 234 11.77 -9.55 34.14
CA GLY A 234 11.75 -10.08 35.51
C GLY A 234 10.64 -11.06 35.94
N SER A 235 10.19 -12.02 35.12
CA SER A 235 9.28 -13.09 35.62
C SER A 235 9.72 -14.51 35.27
N GLU A 236 9.57 -15.45 36.22
CA GLU A 236 10.20 -16.79 36.22
C GLU A 236 9.29 -17.98 35.82
N ASN A 237 8.01 -17.81 35.47
CA ASN A 237 7.14 -18.96 35.15
C ASN A 237 6.39 -18.86 33.80
N LYS A 238 6.44 -19.96 33.02
CA LYS A 238 5.70 -20.15 31.75
C LYS A 238 4.26 -20.59 32.02
N VAL A 239 3.31 -19.67 31.86
CA VAL A 239 1.89 -20.01 31.68
C VAL A 239 1.61 -20.08 30.18
N HIS A 240 1.17 -21.23 29.66
CA HIS A 240 0.56 -21.29 28.32
C HIS A 240 -0.83 -20.64 28.40
N ARG A 241 -0.84 -19.32 28.37
CA ARG A 241 -2.06 -18.55 28.16
C ARG A 241 -2.34 -18.59 26.66
N ASP A 242 -3.58 -18.91 26.28
CA ASP A 242 -4.12 -18.47 24.99
C ASP A 242 -3.78 -16.98 24.92
N ILE A 243 -2.94 -16.62 23.97
CA ILE A 243 -2.54 -15.24 23.74
C ILE A 243 -3.72 -14.53 23.13
N LEU A 244 -3.82 -13.23 23.35
CA LEU A 244 -5.08 -12.52 23.16
C LEU A 244 -5.67 -12.69 21.74
N TYR A 245 -4.80 -12.85 20.75
CA TYR A 245 -5.15 -13.11 19.35
C TYR A 245 -5.79 -14.49 19.08
N ASP A 246 -5.60 -15.47 19.97
CA ASP A 246 -6.16 -16.83 19.89
C ASP A 246 -7.54 -16.94 20.55
N ARG A 247 -8.03 -15.84 21.13
CA ARG A 247 -9.31 -15.78 21.83
C ARG A 247 -10.30 -14.97 21.01
N ILE A 248 -11.52 -15.49 20.88
CA ILE A 248 -12.64 -14.75 20.26
C ILE A 248 -13.77 -14.56 21.27
N PRO A 249 -14.58 -13.50 21.20
CA PRO A 249 -15.71 -13.34 22.10
C PRO A 249 -16.70 -14.51 22.00
N ASN A 250 -17.24 -14.94 23.15
CA ASN A 250 -18.09 -16.11 23.28
C ASN A 250 -19.33 -16.07 22.35
N PHE A 251 -19.92 -14.89 22.17
CA PHE A 251 -21.11 -14.65 21.34
C PHE A 251 -20.87 -14.83 19.83
N CYS A 252 -19.62 -14.92 19.37
CA CYS A 252 -19.29 -15.14 17.95
C CYS A 252 -19.49 -16.60 17.51
N ILE A 253 -19.89 -17.49 18.43
CA ILE A 253 -20.09 -18.91 18.16
C ILE A 253 -21.58 -19.19 18.15
N ASN A 254 -22.06 -19.81 17.08
CA ASN A 254 -23.42 -20.30 16.99
C ASN A 254 -23.49 -21.69 17.64
N TYR A 255 -24.17 -21.83 18.77
CA TYR A 255 -24.27 -23.11 19.48
C TYR A 255 -25.33 -23.99 18.82
N SER A 256 -24.94 -24.87 17.90
CA SER A 256 -25.77 -26.03 17.59
C SER A 256 -25.75 -26.96 18.80
N THR A 257 -26.91 -27.20 19.42
CA THR A 257 -27.04 -28.11 20.56
C THR A 257 -26.52 -29.50 20.19
N VAL A 258 -25.35 -29.87 20.70
CA VAL A 258 -24.87 -31.25 20.69
C VAL A 258 -25.55 -31.95 21.86
N SER A 259 -26.40 -32.93 21.57
CA SER A 259 -27.02 -33.77 22.60
C SER A 259 -25.93 -34.53 23.36
N GLY A 260 -25.78 -34.28 24.67
CA GLY A 260 -24.98 -35.13 25.56
C GLY A 260 -24.01 -34.42 26.50
N GLU A 261 -23.67 -33.14 26.32
CA GLU A 261 -22.80 -32.41 27.26
C GLU A 261 -23.55 -31.35 28.07
N ARG A 262 -23.27 -31.32 29.38
CA ARG A 262 -23.97 -30.50 30.41
C ARG A 262 -24.05 -29.02 30.01
N ARG A 263 -25.28 -28.50 29.90
CA ARG A 263 -25.65 -27.08 29.67
C ARG A 263 -25.06 -26.04 30.66
N TYR A 264 -24.30 -26.46 31.67
CA TYR A 264 -23.89 -25.62 32.80
C TYR A 264 -22.44 -25.12 32.76
N LEU A 265 -21.58 -25.59 31.85
CA LEU A 265 -20.17 -25.20 31.82
C LEU A 265 -19.91 -23.74 31.38
N PHE A 266 -20.89 -23.09 30.73
CA PHE A 266 -20.69 -21.80 30.07
C PHE A 266 -21.26 -20.59 30.82
N LYS A 267 -22.00 -20.80 31.91
CA LYS A 267 -22.75 -19.69 32.52
C LYS A 267 -21.87 -18.70 33.29
N HIS A 268 -20.64 -19.05 33.68
CA HIS A 268 -19.93 -18.24 34.71
C HIS A 268 -18.41 -18.05 34.61
N ALA A 269 -17.70 -18.27 33.49
CA ALA A 269 -16.22 -18.15 33.54
C ALA A 269 -15.53 -17.18 32.57
N HIS A 270 -15.89 -17.05 31.29
CA HIS A 270 -15.07 -16.26 30.35
C HIS A 270 -15.87 -15.52 29.27
N LYS A 271 -15.57 -14.22 29.08
CA LYS A 271 -16.10 -13.37 27.98
C LYS A 271 -15.55 -13.76 26.60
N THR A 272 -14.48 -14.54 26.56
CA THR A 272 -13.79 -15.00 25.34
C THR A 272 -13.51 -16.51 25.40
N ILE A 273 -13.49 -17.14 24.23
CA ILE A 273 -13.24 -18.57 24.01
C ILE A 273 -11.90 -18.74 23.31
N GLY A 274 -11.04 -19.57 23.90
CA GLY A 274 -9.74 -19.93 23.35
C GLY A 274 -9.80 -20.99 22.26
N SER A 275 -8.73 -21.06 21.46
CA SER A 275 -8.56 -21.98 20.33
C SER A 275 -8.86 -23.46 20.64
N ASN A 276 -8.53 -23.92 21.85
CA ASN A 276 -8.81 -25.30 22.30
C ASN A 276 -10.30 -25.59 22.47
N MET A 277 -11.07 -24.59 22.89
CA MET A 277 -12.50 -24.70 23.10
C MET A 277 -13.26 -24.56 21.76
N LEU A 278 -12.79 -23.72 20.83
CA LEU A 278 -13.36 -23.60 19.47
C LEU A 278 -13.35 -24.91 18.66
N LYS A 279 -12.28 -25.70 18.80
CA LYS A 279 -12.16 -27.02 18.15
C LYS A 279 -13.24 -28.00 18.62
N ARG A 280 -13.64 -27.90 19.89
CA ARG A 280 -14.61 -28.81 20.52
C ARG A 280 -16.05 -28.59 20.01
N PHE A 281 -16.36 -27.41 19.48
CA PHE A 281 -17.72 -27.01 19.07
C PHE A 281 -17.90 -26.85 17.55
N GLY A 282 -16.98 -27.35 16.72
CA GLY A 282 -17.17 -27.35 15.27
C GLY A 282 -17.05 -25.98 14.57
N ALA A 283 -16.55 -24.94 15.26
CA ALA A 283 -16.41 -23.57 14.73
C ALA A 283 -15.17 -23.39 13.81
N LEU A 284 -14.95 -24.34 12.89
CA LEU A 284 -13.72 -24.47 12.09
C LEU A 284 -13.47 -23.30 11.12
N LYS A 285 -14.53 -22.66 10.60
CA LYS A 285 -14.39 -21.48 9.72
C LYS A 285 -13.70 -20.30 10.42
N ILE A 286 -14.04 -20.06 11.69
CA ILE A 286 -13.38 -19.02 12.49
C ILE A 286 -11.99 -19.46 12.91
N LEU A 287 -11.71 -20.74 13.11
CA LEU A 287 -10.36 -21.25 13.43
C LEU A 287 -9.38 -21.16 12.25
N ASN A 288 -9.91 -21.29 11.02
CA ASN A 288 -9.14 -21.36 9.79
C ASN A 288 -8.97 -20.02 9.07
N GLY A 289 -9.74 -18.98 9.42
CA GLY A 289 -9.57 -17.64 8.84
C GLY A 289 -8.31 -16.88 9.29
N ASP A 290 -8.00 -15.81 8.57
CA ASP A 290 -6.80 -14.97 8.72
C ASP A 290 -7.01 -13.73 9.61
N ALA A 291 -8.10 -13.67 10.39
CA ALA A 291 -8.45 -12.53 11.24
C ALA A 291 -8.61 -12.93 12.72
N ALA A 292 -8.12 -12.09 13.63
CA ALA A 292 -8.21 -12.20 15.09
C ALA A 292 -8.73 -10.89 15.70
N THR A 293 -8.99 -10.88 17.00
CA THR A 293 -9.40 -9.68 17.72
C THR A 293 -8.45 -9.33 18.86
N VAL A 294 -8.27 -8.03 19.10
CA VAL A 294 -7.48 -7.48 20.20
C VAL A 294 -8.29 -6.44 20.96
N GLN A 295 -8.22 -6.43 22.29
CA GLN A 295 -8.94 -5.45 23.09
C GLN A 295 -8.21 -4.12 23.13
N VAL A 296 -8.95 -3.04 23.12
CA VAL A 296 -8.44 -1.69 23.35
C VAL A 296 -8.13 -1.51 24.83
N GLU A 297 -6.89 -1.19 25.14
CA GLU A 297 -6.40 -0.94 26.50
C GLU A 297 -6.55 0.53 26.88
N ASN A 298 -6.27 1.44 25.95
CA ASN A 298 -6.35 2.88 26.18
C ASN A 298 -6.70 3.63 24.89
N ILE A 299 -7.37 4.78 25.01
CA ILE A 299 -7.56 5.75 23.92
C ILE A 299 -7.15 7.12 24.44
N GLU A 300 -6.25 7.77 23.73
CA GLU A 300 -5.85 9.17 23.97
C GLU A 300 -6.29 10.00 22.77
N ILE A 301 -6.97 11.12 23.02
CA ILE A 301 -7.26 12.11 21.98
C ILE A 301 -6.17 13.18 22.05
N GLU A 302 -5.26 13.16 21.08
CA GLU A 302 -4.21 14.16 20.92
C GLU A 302 -4.74 15.28 20.01
N PHE A 303 -4.55 16.55 20.39
CA PHE A 303 -4.82 17.69 19.52
C PHE A 303 -3.53 18.08 18.80
N LEU A 304 -3.55 18.01 17.48
CA LEU A 304 -2.42 18.36 16.65
C LEU A 304 -2.39 19.88 16.42
N GLU A 305 -1.22 20.48 16.64
CA GLU A 305 -0.97 21.88 16.28
C GLU A 305 -1.05 22.08 14.76
N GLU A 306 -0.56 21.12 13.98
CA GLU A 306 -0.59 21.10 12.51
C GLU A 306 -1.02 19.73 11.91
N PRO A 307 -1.66 19.67 10.73
CA PRO A 307 -2.05 18.43 10.07
C PRO A 307 -0.86 17.53 9.69
N ILE A 308 -0.93 16.23 10.00
CA ILE A 308 0.08 15.22 9.63
C ILE A 308 -0.40 14.41 8.43
N THR A 309 0.44 14.24 7.41
CA THR A 309 0.14 13.42 6.21
C THR A 309 0.59 11.97 6.40
N PHE A 310 -0.28 11.00 6.14
CA PHE A 310 0.05 9.56 6.14
C PHE A 310 0.04 9.01 4.70
N TYR A 311 0.87 8.00 4.43
CA TYR A 311 0.96 7.34 3.13
C TYR A 311 0.54 5.87 3.26
N ASP A 312 -0.48 5.47 2.52
CA ASP A 312 -0.98 4.08 2.49
C ASP A 312 -0.53 3.36 1.21
N ILE A 313 -0.27 2.05 1.33
CA ILE A 313 0.08 1.18 0.20
C ILE A 313 -1.07 0.20 -0.03
N GLU A 314 -1.67 0.26 -1.21
CA GLU A 314 -2.72 -0.66 -1.65
C GLU A 314 -2.09 -1.93 -2.24
N LEU A 315 -2.62 -3.10 -1.84
CA LEU A 315 -2.31 -4.39 -2.45
C LEU A 315 -3.60 -4.94 -3.07
N GLU A 316 -3.64 -5.09 -4.39
CA GLU A 316 -4.85 -5.49 -5.13
C GLU A 316 -5.39 -6.86 -4.70
N LYS A 317 -6.68 -6.89 -4.35
CA LYS A 317 -7.78 -7.71 -4.94
C LYS A 317 -9.09 -7.53 -4.14
N ASN A 318 -9.02 -7.02 -2.90
CA ASN A 318 -10.16 -6.96 -1.97
C ASN A 318 -10.30 -5.60 -1.20
N HIS A 319 -9.73 -4.49 -1.67
CA HIS A 319 -9.82 -3.15 -1.03
C HIS A 319 -9.62 -3.14 0.51
N PHE A 320 -8.71 -3.99 1.02
CA PHE A 320 -8.31 -3.99 2.43
C PHE A 320 -6.98 -3.26 2.56
N PHE A 321 -6.94 -2.29 3.48
CA PHE A 321 -5.75 -1.51 3.79
C PHE A 321 -5.09 -2.12 5.00
N VAL A 322 -3.78 -2.37 4.90
CA VAL A 322 -3.00 -2.90 6.01
C VAL A 322 -2.04 -1.80 6.45
N HIS A 323 -2.32 -1.20 7.60
CA HIS A 323 -1.34 -0.30 8.22
C HIS A 323 -0.06 -1.08 8.50
N SER A 324 1.07 -0.38 8.62
CA SER A 324 2.40 -0.97 8.87
C SER A 324 2.49 -1.91 10.09
N LEU A 325 1.47 -1.93 10.95
CA LEU A 325 1.36 -2.75 12.15
C LEU A 325 0.44 -3.99 12.01
N GLY A 326 -0.10 -4.25 10.81
CA GLY A 326 -0.97 -5.41 10.51
C GLY A 326 -2.45 -5.22 10.84
N THR A 327 -2.87 -3.98 11.13
CA THR A 327 -4.28 -3.61 11.35
C THR A 327 -5.00 -3.50 10.00
N ILE A 328 -6.17 -4.12 9.90
CA ILE A 328 -7.01 -4.06 8.69
C ILE A 328 -7.94 -2.85 8.81
N THR A 329 -7.84 -1.94 7.85
CA THR A 329 -8.77 -0.82 7.66
C THR A 329 -9.37 -0.86 6.27
N HIS A 330 -10.40 -0.07 6.05
CA HIS A 330 -11.09 0.06 4.77
C HIS A 330 -10.76 1.41 4.14
N ASN A 331 -10.43 1.41 2.86
CA ASN A 331 -10.64 2.51 1.91
C ASN A 331 -10.95 1.84 0.56
N CYS A 332 -11.60 2.53 -0.37
CA CYS A 332 -11.78 2.04 -1.74
C CYS A 332 -11.36 3.16 -2.70
N CYS A 333 -11.06 2.81 -3.95
CA CYS A 333 -10.59 3.66 -5.06
C CYS A 333 -10.86 5.15 -4.87
N ARG A 334 -9.80 5.96 -4.99
CA ARG A 334 -9.71 7.35 -4.50
C ARG A 334 -10.75 8.31 -5.11
N LEU A 335 -11.95 8.29 -4.55
CA LEU A 335 -12.81 9.47 -4.36
C LEU A 335 -12.11 10.34 -3.32
N ASN A 336 -11.67 11.53 -3.72
CA ASN A 336 -10.96 12.46 -2.87
C ASN A 336 -11.95 13.29 -2.03
N MET A 337 -12.91 12.61 -1.39
CA MET A 337 -13.95 13.24 -0.58
C MET A 337 -13.63 13.16 0.89
N ASP A 338 -13.90 14.24 1.60
CA ASP A 338 -14.04 14.21 3.04
C ASP A 338 -15.35 13.49 3.39
N LEU A 339 -15.26 12.24 3.84
CA LEU A 339 -16.40 11.38 4.20
C LEU A 339 -17.25 11.97 5.35
N THR A 340 -16.74 12.98 6.07
CA THR A 340 -17.49 13.70 7.11
C THR A 340 -18.50 14.71 6.55
N GLN A 341 -18.37 15.09 5.27
CA GLN A 341 -19.22 16.09 4.60
C GLN A 341 -20.36 15.47 3.76
N LEU A 342 -20.45 14.13 3.71
CA LEU A 342 -21.50 13.44 2.95
C LEU A 342 -22.73 13.18 3.82
N MET A 343 -23.89 13.68 3.38
CA MET A 343 -25.16 13.42 4.06
C MET A 343 -25.57 11.94 4.02
N ASN A 344 -25.14 11.19 2.99
CA ASN A 344 -25.41 9.77 2.81
C ASN A 344 -24.10 9.03 2.51
N ARG A 345 -23.69 8.09 3.37
CA ARG A 345 -22.45 7.32 3.18
C ARG A 345 -22.69 6.14 2.24
N PRO A 346 -21.96 5.99 1.12
CA PRO A 346 -22.08 4.84 0.25
C PRO A 346 -21.64 3.54 0.95
N GLY A 347 -22.48 2.49 0.87
CA GLY A 347 -22.08 1.11 1.20
C GLY A 347 -22.90 0.40 2.28
N GLY A 348 -22.72 -0.92 2.35
CA GLY A 348 -23.29 -1.80 3.36
C GLY A 348 -22.31 -2.14 4.49
N MET A 349 -22.77 -2.92 5.46
CA MET A 349 -22.10 -3.31 6.72
C MET A 349 -20.70 -3.95 6.57
N TRP A 350 -20.30 -4.35 5.36
CA TRP A 350 -19.03 -5.05 5.07
C TRP A 350 -18.25 -4.39 3.93
N ASN A 351 -18.79 -3.32 3.34
CA ASN A 351 -18.32 -2.78 2.07
C ASN A 351 -18.75 -1.32 1.87
N LEU A 352 -17.89 -0.39 2.25
CA LEU A 352 -18.03 1.04 1.94
C LEU A 352 -17.33 1.29 0.60
N GLY A 353 -18.07 1.12 -0.51
CA GLY A 353 -17.55 1.30 -1.87
C GLY A 353 -18.26 0.47 -2.94
N ASP A 354 -18.56 -0.81 -2.70
CA ASP A 354 -19.06 -1.71 -3.76
C ASP A 354 -20.54 -1.50 -4.17
N SER A 355 -21.16 -0.42 -3.71
CA SER A 355 -22.47 0.02 -4.19
C SER A 355 -22.51 1.52 -4.47
N THR A 356 -21.37 2.07 -4.87
CA THR A 356 -21.23 3.45 -5.34
C THR A 356 -20.86 3.49 -6.81
N GLY A 357 -21.11 4.63 -7.44
CA GLY A 357 -20.91 4.87 -8.85
C GLY A 357 -21.43 6.27 -9.17
N SER A 358 -21.60 6.59 -10.44
CA SER A 358 -22.24 7.83 -10.87
C SER A 358 -23.49 7.54 -11.68
N ILE A 359 -24.60 8.21 -11.36
CA ILE A 359 -25.84 8.17 -12.15
C ILE A 359 -25.62 8.79 -13.53
N GLY A 360 -24.71 9.76 -13.60
CA GLY A 360 -24.36 10.45 -14.83
C GLY A 360 -23.34 11.53 -14.58
N VAL A 361 -22.68 11.90 -15.67
CA VAL A 361 -21.72 12.98 -15.70
C VAL A 361 -22.27 14.06 -16.63
N VAL A 362 -22.33 15.30 -16.15
CA VAL A 362 -22.52 16.49 -16.99
C VAL A 362 -21.24 17.31 -16.95
N THR A 363 -20.67 17.59 -18.13
CA THR A 363 -19.40 18.32 -18.25
C THR A 363 -19.66 19.73 -18.75
N ILE A 364 -19.19 20.71 -18.00
CA ILE A 364 -19.29 22.13 -18.32
C ILE A 364 -18.15 22.52 -19.27
N ASN A 365 -18.52 23.22 -20.35
CA ASN A 365 -17.57 23.79 -21.29
C ASN A 365 -17.03 25.12 -20.74
N MET A 366 -15.88 25.08 -20.06
CA MET A 366 -15.29 26.28 -19.46
C MET A 366 -14.84 27.29 -20.50
N ASN A 367 -14.37 26.81 -21.66
CA ASN A 367 -13.90 27.65 -22.75
C ASN A 367 -14.98 28.64 -23.20
N ARG A 368 -16.21 28.13 -23.34
CA ARG A 368 -17.38 28.94 -23.72
C ARG A 368 -17.66 30.06 -22.71
N ILE A 369 -17.60 29.74 -21.42
CA ILE A 369 -17.81 30.72 -20.34
C ILE A 369 -16.72 31.78 -20.38
N GLY A 370 -15.46 31.37 -20.54
CA GLY A 370 -14.32 32.28 -20.60
C GLY A 370 -14.38 33.25 -21.79
N TYR A 371 -14.92 32.82 -22.92
CA TYR A 371 -15.12 33.70 -24.09
C TYR A 371 -16.29 34.67 -23.93
N GLU A 372 -17.40 34.23 -23.34
CA GLU A 372 -18.60 35.07 -23.25
C GLU A 372 -18.58 36.06 -22.08
N ALA A 373 -17.86 35.76 -21.00
CA ALA A 373 -17.83 36.59 -19.81
C ALA A 373 -16.95 37.84 -20.00
N LYS A 374 -17.47 39.01 -19.64
CA LYS A 374 -16.74 40.29 -19.70
C LYS A 374 -16.12 40.70 -18.36
N SER A 375 -16.56 40.07 -17.28
CA SER A 375 -16.07 40.30 -15.93
C SER A 375 -16.01 39.00 -15.14
N GLU A 376 -15.27 39.02 -14.03
CA GLU A 376 -15.17 37.85 -13.16
C GLU A 376 -16.52 37.50 -12.51
N SER A 377 -17.33 38.51 -12.14
CA SER A 377 -18.70 38.30 -11.67
C SER A 377 -19.55 37.56 -12.71
N GLU A 378 -19.52 38.05 -13.95
CA GLU A 378 -20.27 37.42 -15.05
C GLU A 378 -19.81 35.99 -15.34
N PHE A 379 -18.50 35.72 -15.21
CA PHE A 379 -17.95 34.36 -15.34
C PHE A 379 -18.56 33.42 -14.30
N PHE A 380 -18.55 33.82 -13.03
CA PHE A 380 -19.09 33.01 -11.93
C PHE A 380 -20.61 32.88 -12.00
N GLU A 381 -21.34 33.94 -12.39
CA GLU A 381 -22.79 33.89 -12.61
C GLU A 381 -23.16 32.91 -13.73
N LYS A 382 -22.46 32.95 -14.87
CA LYS A 382 -22.66 31.98 -15.97
C LYS A 382 -22.32 30.56 -15.52
N LEU A 383 -21.21 30.38 -14.81
CA LEU A 383 -20.82 29.09 -14.27
C LEU A 383 -21.88 28.52 -13.33
N GLU A 384 -22.42 29.34 -12.43
CA GLU A 384 -23.52 28.97 -11.55
C GLU A 384 -24.76 28.52 -12.32
N GLN A 385 -25.19 29.31 -13.31
CA GLN A 385 -26.32 28.98 -14.16
C GLN A 385 -26.13 27.60 -14.83
N TYR A 386 -24.95 27.33 -15.39
CA TYR A 386 -24.65 26.03 -16.00
C TYR A 386 -24.57 24.89 -14.97
N MET A 387 -24.08 25.16 -13.75
CA MET A 387 -24.08 24.18 -12.67
C MET A 387 -25.48 23.82 -12.19
N ILE A 388 -26.39 24.81 -12.11
CA ILE A 388 -27.81 24.58 -11.79
C ILE A 388 -28.46 23.73 -12.89
N LEU A 389 -28.23 24.06 -14.17
CA LEU A 389 -28.71 23.24 -15.28
C LEU A 389 -28.17 21.80 -15.25
N ALA A 390 -26.89 21.63 -14.87
CA ALA A 390 -26.28 20.32 -14.69
C ALA A 390 -26.95 19.53 -13.55
N LYS A 391 -27.20 20.18 -12.40
CA LYS A 391 -27.96 19.61 -11.28
C LYS A 391 -29.33 19.12 -11.75
N ASP A 392 -30.12 19.99 -12.37
CA ASP A 392 -31.47 19.67 -12.81
C ASP A 392 -31.48 18.50 -13.82
N SER A 393 -30.54 18.50 -14.77
CA SER A 393 -30.37 17.39 -15.71
C SER A 393 -30.04 16.07 -15.02
N LEU A 394 -29.16 16.09 -14.01
CA LEU A 394 -28.76 14.89 -13.27
C LEU A 394 -29.88 14.36 -12.38
N GLU A 395 -30.66 15.24 -11.76
CA GLU A 395 -31.82 14.87 -10.94
C GLU A 395 -32.95 14.27 -11.79
N ILE A 396 -33.24 14.86 -12.96
CA ILE A 396 -34.18 14.26 -13.93
C ILE A 396 -33.71 12.86 -14.33
N LYS A 397 -32.42 12.70 -14.63
CA LYS A 397 -31.85 11.40 -15.01
C LYS A 397 -31.95 10.39 -13.86
N ARG A 398 -31.63 10.80 -12.63
CA ARG A 398 -31.75 9.98 -11.42
C ARG A 398 -33.17 9.47 -11.25
N LYS A 399 -34.16 10.36 -11.33
CA LYS A 399 -35.58 10.02 -11.23
C LYS A 399 -35.98 8.92 -12.24
N ILE A 400 -35.57 9.06 -13.49
CA ILE A 400 -35.89 8.07 -14.55
C ILE A 400 -35.20 6.72 -14.27
N ILE A 401 -33.92 6.74 -13.90
CA ILE A 401 -33.16 5.52 -13.61
C ILE A 401 -33.75 4.79 -12.39
N GLU A 402 -34.13 5.51 -11.34
CA GLU A 402 -34.78 4.92 -10.17
C GLU A 402 -36.16 4.32 -10.50
N GLN A 403 -36.97 5.00 -11.32
CA GLN A 403 -38.24 4.44 -11.80
C GLN A 403 -38.03 3.15 -12.61
N ASN A 404 -37.02 3.11 -13.47
CA ASN A 404 -36.67 1.91 -14.24
C ASN A 404 -36.22 0.75 -13.34
N LEU A 405 -35.49 1.04 -12.25
CA LEU A 405 -35.10 0.06 -11.25
C LEU A 405 -36.34 -0.53 -10.55
N GLN A 406 -37.26 0.34 -10.13
CA GLN A 406 -38.50 -0.06 -9.46
C GLN A 406 -39.35 -0.96 -10.37
N ARG A 407 -39.53 -0.56 -11.64
CA ARG A 407 -40.23 -1.33 -12.68
C ARG A 407 -39.56 -2.65 -13.08
N GLY A 408 -38.35 -2.92 -12.59
CA GLY A 408 -37.64 -4.17 -12.88
C GLY A 408 -36.95 -4.21 -14.24
N LEU A 409 -36.78 -3.07 -14.92
CA LEU A 409 -36.09 -2.97 -16.22
C LEU A 409 -34.57 -3.10 -16.12
N MET A 410 -34.04 -3.14 -14.90
CA MET A 410 -32.61 -3.35 -14.62
C MET A 410 -32.46 -4.51 -13.62
N PRO A 411 -32.78 -5.75 -14.02
CA PRO A 411 -32.91 -6.88 -13.10
C PRO A 411 -31.60 -7.19 -12.37
N TYR A 412 -30.45 -7.17 -13.06
CA TYR A 412 -29.15 -7.37 -12.44
C TYR A 412 -28.81 -6.26 -11.43
N THR A 413 -28.98 -4.99 -11.80
CA THR A 413 -28.77 -3.85 -10.90
C THR A 413 -29.69 -3.90 -9.69
N LYS A 414 -30.95 -4.28 -9.87
CA LYS A 414 -31.93 -4.42 -8.79
C LYS A 414 -31.53 -5.52 -7.80
N VAL A 415 -31.02 -6.65 -8.30
CA VAL A 415 -30.60 -7.78 -7.47
C VAL A 415 -29.28 -7.48 -6.74
N TYR A 416 -28.29 -6.90 -7.41
CA TYR A 416 -26.94 -6.74 -6.86
C TYR A 416 -26.70 -5.40 -6.16
N LEU A 417 -27.31 -4.30 -6.63
CA LEU A 417 -27.15 -2.96 -6.04
C LEU A 417 -28.37 -2.52 -5.23
N GLY A 418 -29.59 -2.88 -5.65
CA GLY A 418 -30.84 -2.61 -4.96
C GLY A 418 -31.29 -1.14 -4.95
N THR A 419 -30.37 -0.18 -4.87
CA THR A 419 -30.64 1.27 -4.81
C THR A 419 -29.50 2.10 -5.40
N PHE A 420 -29.82 3.33 -5.81
CA PHE A 420 -28.85 4.33 -6.27
C PHE A 420 -28.58 5.47 -5.26
N ARG A 421 -29.09 5.37 -4.03
CA ARG A 421 -28.85 6.37 -2.97
C ARG A 421 -27.37 6.69 -2.75
N ASN A 422 -26.53 5.72 -3.03
CA ASN A 422 -25.08 5.74 -2.83
C ASN A 422 -24.30 6.17 -4.08
N HIS A 423 -24.97 6.56 -5.16
CA HIS A 423 -24.34 6.98 -6.42
C HIS A 423 -24.32 8.50 -6.56
N PHE A 424 -23.23 9.03 -7.08
CA PHE A 424 -23.01 10.44 -7.32
C PHE A 424 -23.76 10.96 -8.55
N SER A 425 -24.15 12.22 -8.47
CA SER A 425 -24.45 13.08 -9.60
C SER A 425 -23.17 13.86 -9.90
N THR A 426 -22.49 13.53 -11.00
CA THR A 426 -21.15 14.06 -11.26
C THR A 426 -21.21 15.29 -12.15
N ILE A 427 -20.67 16.40 -11.65
CA ILE A 427 -20.44 17.60 -12.44
C ILE A 427 -18.95 17.67 -12.73
N GLY A 428 -18.59 17.78 -13.99
CA GLY A 428 -17.20 17.92 -14.41
C GLY A 428 -16.99 19.12 -15.30
N LEU A 429 -15.74 19.34 -15.68
CA LEU A 429 -15.37 20.46 -16.54
C LEU A 429 -14.29 20.06 -17.56
N VAL A 430 -14.22 20.81 -18.64
CA VAL A 430 -13.18 20.70 -19.68
C VAL A 430 -12.83 22.07 -20.25
N GLY A 431 -11.58 22.23 -20.71
CA GLY A 431 -11.13 23.42 -21.43
C GLY A 431 -10.81 24.61 -20.55
N MET A 432 -10.36 24.41 -19.30
CA MET A 432 -10.03 25.53 -18.42
C MET A 432 -8.83 26.34 -18.95
N ASN A 433 -7.89 25.70 -19.65
CA ASN A 433 -6.80 26.42 -20.29
C ASN A 433 -7.30 27.41 -21.34
N GLU A 434 -8.17 26.97 -22.24
CA GLU A 434 -8.74 27.82 -23.28
C GLU A 434 -9.69 28.88 -22.66
N ALA A 435 -10.35 28.57 -21.54
CA ALA A 435 -11.10 29.55 -20.77
C ALA A 435 -10.20 30.68 -20.24
N CYS A 436 -9.02 30.35 -19.69
CA CYS A 436 -8.04 31.35 -19.26
C CYS A 436 -7.53 32.18 -20.43
N LEU A 437 -7.25 31.55 -21.59
CA LEU A 437 -6.82 32.27 -22.79
C LEU A 437 -7.86 33.28 -23.28
N ASN A 438 -9.13 32.88 -23.38
CA ASN A 438 -10.19 33.77 -23.86
C ASN A 438 -10.56 34.85 -22.84
N PHE A 439 -10.58 34.53 -21.54
CA PHE A 439 -11.03 35.45 -20.50
C PHE A 439 -9.93 36.40 -20.00
N ARG A 440 -8.71 35.88 -19.84
CA ARG A 440 -7.58 36.60 -19.23
C ARG A 440 -6.49 36.98 -20.23
N GLY A 441 -6.50 36.40 -21.42
CA GLY A 441 -5.43 36.58 -22.41
C GLY A 441 -4.15 35.80 -22.11
N GLU A 442 -4.14 34.98 -21.05
CA GLU A 442 -2.99 34.20 -20.59
C GLU A 442 -3.38 32.74 -20.34
N ASP A 443 -2.48 31.80 -20.66
CA ASP A 443 -2.74 30.37 -20.48
C ASP A 443 -2.73 29.97 -19.00
N ILE A 444 -3.24 28.76 -18.70
CA ILE A 444 -3.43 28.30 -17.31
C ILE A 444 -2.13 28.27 -16.47
N SER A 445 -0.97 28.18 -17.12
CA SER A 445 0.33 28.03 -16.44
C SER A 445 0.82 29.29 -15.74
N THR A 446 0.27 30.47 -16.07
CA THR A 446 0.66 31.71 -15.39
C THR A 446 0.11 31.75 -13.97
N GLN A 447 0.77 32.49 -13.08
CA GLN A 447 0.35 32.54 -11.68
C GLN A 447 -1.07 33.13 -11.52
N GLY A 448 -1.41 34.14 -12.33
CA GLY A 448 -2.74 34.75 -12.36
C GLY A 448 -3.84 33.77 -12.77
N SER A 449 -3.65 33.08 -13.89
CA SER A 449 -4.59 32.06 -14.38
C SER A 449 -4.67 30.83 -13.46
N LYS A 450 -3.56 30.43 -12.83
CA LYS A 450 -3.56 29.36 -11.81
C LYS A 450 -4.42 29.74 -10.60
N HIS A 451 -4.27 30.96 -10.08
CA HIS A 451 -5.10 31.46 -8.97
C HIS A 451 -6.57 31.53 -9.35
N PHE A 452 -6.88 32.05 -10.54
CA PHE A 452 -8.25 32.09 -11.07
C PHE A 452 -8.84 30.68 -11.18
N THR A 453 -8.09 29.72 -11.71
CA THR A 453 -8.52 28.31 -11.78
C THR A 453 -8.82 27.72 -10.40
N VAL A 454 -7.99 28.02 -9.40
CA VAL A 454 -8.23 27.59 -8.01
C VAL A 454 -9.51 28.21 -7.46
N ALA A 455 -9.77 29.49 -7.74
CA ALA A 455 -11.01 30.16 -7.34
C ALA A 455 -12.25 29.51 -7.99
N VAL A 456 -12.18 29.23 -9.30
CA VAL A 456 -13.21 28.50 -10.05
C VAL A 456 -13.51 27.14 -9.44
N LEU A 457 -12.48 26.33 -9.17
CA LEU A 457 -12.68 25.00 -8.57
C LEU A 457 -13.27 25.09 -7.15
N LYS A 458 -12.86 26.07 -6.35
CA LYS A 458 -13.44 26.29 -5.01
C LYS A 458 -14.92 26.67 -5.09
N PHE A 459 -15.26 27.60 -5.98
CA PHE A 459 -16.65 27.99 -6.24
C PHE A 459 -17.51 26.77 -6.64
N MET A 460 -17.02 25.96 -7.58
CA MET A 460 -17.74 24.74 -8.01
C MET A 460 -17.93 23.76 -6.84
N ARG A 461 -16.95 23.62 -5.95
CA ARG A 461 -17.10 22.77 -4.76
C ARG A 461 -18.18 23.29 -3.82
N GLU A 462 -18.21 24.59 -3.57
CA GLU A 462 -19.22 25.22 -2.72
C GLU A 462 -20.62 24.97 -3.28
N LYS A 463 -20.82 25.19 -4.58
CA LYS A 463 -22.10 24.90 -5.26
C LYS A 463 -22.49 23.44 -5.21
N ILE A 464 -21.54 22.52 -5.39
CA ILE A 464 -21.78 21.09 -5.24
C ILE A 464 -22.26 20.75 -3.82
N LEU A 465 -21.68 21.37 -2.78
CA LEU A 465 -22.13 21.17 -1.40
C LEU A 465 -23.55 21.69 -1.18
N GLU A 466 -23.89 22.87 -1.71
CA GLU A 466 -25.25 23.41 -1.71
C GLU A 466 -26.24 22.44 -2.37
N PHE A 467 -25.91 21.92 -3.55
CA PHE A 467 -26.78 20.96 -4.26
C PHE A 467 -26.99 19.67 -3.48
N GLN A 468 -25.97 19.16 -2.77
CA GLN A 468 -26.15 18.00 -1.90
C GLN A 468 -27.14 18.30 -0.77
N GLN A 469 -27.03 19.46 -0.13
CA GLN A 469 -27.93 19.88 0.95
C GLN A 469 -29.37 20.05 0.46
N GLU A 470 -29.55 20.67 -0.70
CA GLU A 470 -30.85 20.92 -1.32
C GLU A 470 -31.55 19.63 -1.75
N THR A 471 -30.84 18.75 -2.45
CA THR A 471 -31.44 17.57 -3.10
C THR A 471 -31.44 16.31 -2.23
N GLY A 472 -30.57 16.26 -1.21
CA GLY A 472 -30.33 15.03 -0.44
C GLY A 472 -29.46 13.99 -1.17
N ASN A 473 -29.07 14.24 -2.41
CA ASN A 473 -28.28 13.33 -3.24
C ASN A 473 -26.78 13.66 -3.17
N LEU A 474 -25.94 12.67 -3.51
CA LEU A 474 -24.49 12.84 -3.51
C LEU A 474 -24.03 13.50 -4.80
N TYR A 475 -23.10 14.44 -4.71
CA TYR A 475 -22.50 15.15 -5.85
C TYR A 475 -20.98 15.17 -5.72
N ASN A 476 -20.28 15.14 -6.86
CA ASN A 476 -18.83 15.26 -6.89
C ASN A 476 -18.35 16.07 -8.10
N LEU A 477 -17.14 16.65 -7.94
CA LEU A 477 -16.46 17.44 -8.96
C LEU A 477 -15.40 16.58 -9.66
N GLU A 478 -15.55 16.35 -10.95
CA GLU A 478 -14.65 15.48 -11.72
C GLU A 478 -13.82 16.26 -12.76
N ALA A 479 -12.54 15.92 -12.86
CA ALA A 479 -11.72 16.26 -14.00
C ALA A 479 -12.10 15.33 -15.17
N THR A 480 -13.15 15.72 -15.92
CA THR A 480 -13.71 14.87 -16.97
C THR A 480 -12.62 14.47 -17.99
N PRO A 481 -12.41 13.16 -18.24
CA PRO A 481 -11.43 12.69 -19.24
C PRO A 481 -11.69 13.24 -20.65
N ALA A 482 -12.96 13.53 -20.97
CA ALA A 482 -13.42 14.28 -22.13
C ALA A 482 -12.87 13.81 -23.49
N GLU A 483 -12.65 12.50 -23.67
CA GLU A 483 -12.04 11.92 -24.88
C GLU A 483 -12.69 12.46 -26.18
N SER A 484 -14.01 12.34 -26.29
CA SER A 484 -14.79 12.86 -27.42
C SER A 484 -15.38 14.25 -27.16
N ALA A 485 -15.66 14.57 -25.90
CA ALA A 485 -16.30 15.82 -25.52
C ALA A 485 -15.41 17.04 -25.79
N ALA A 486 -14.11 16.96 -25.48
CA ALA A 486 -13.17 18.04 -25.70
C ALA A 486 -13.09 18.44 -27.18
N PHE A 487 -13.04 17.44 -28.08
CA PHE A 487 -13.05 17.65 -29.52
C PHE A 487 -14.39 18.22 -30.01
N ARG A 488 -15.50 17.60 -29.60
CA ARG A 488 -16.84 18.03 -30.01
C ARG A 488 -17.16 19.47 -29.58
N LEU A 489 -16.83 19.84 -28.34
CA LEU A 489 -17.08 21.16 -27.80
C LEU A 489 -16.23 22.22 -28.52
N ALA A 490 -14.94 21.95 -28.77
CA ALA A 490 -14.08 22.87 -29.53
C ALA A 490 -14.62 23.13 -30.95
N MET A 491 -15.12 22.10 -31.63
CA MET A 491 -15.74 22.26 -32.95
C MET A 491 -17.01 23.10 -32.91
N LEU A 492 -17.87 22.89 -31.91
CA LEU A 492 -19.10 23.66 -31.75
C LEU A 492 -18.82 25.11 -31.37
N ASP A 493 -17.80 25.34 -30.55
CA ASP A 493 -17.28 26.66 -30.22
C ASP A 493 -16.81 27.39 -31.48
N LYS A 494 -15.92 26.78 -32.28
CA LYS A 494 -15.46 27.36 -33.55
C LYS A 494 -16.56 27.60 -34.58
N LYS A 495 -17.59 26.76 -34.59
CA LYS A 495 -18.75 26.94 -35.49
C LYS A 495 -19.59 28.15 -35.08
N MET A 496 -19.73 28.40 -33.78
CA MET A 496 -20.57 29.45 -33.24
C MET A 496 -19.84 30.80 -33.17
N TYR A 497 -18.58 30.78 -32.75
CA TYR A 497 -17.71 31.95 -32.63
C TYR A 497 -16.42 31.66 -33.39
N LYS A 498 -16.14 32.42 -34.46
CA LYS A 498 -15.00 32.13 -35.34
C LYS A 498 -13.65 32.45 -34.67
N ASP A 499 -13.64 33.50 -33.86
CA ASP A 499 -12.52 34.10 -33.15
C ASP A 499 -12.24 33.48 -31.77
N ILE A 500 -13.14 32.64 -31.23
CA ILE A 500 -12.89 31.94 -29.96
C ILE A 500 -11.59 31.13 -30.03
N ILE A 501 -10.76 31.26 -29.01
CA ILE A 501 -9.49 30.55 -28.92
C ILE A 501 -9.76 29.11 -28.50
N VAL A 502 -9.15 28.17 -29.20
CA VAL A 502 -9.14 26.72 -28.91
C VAL A 502 -7.73 26.19 -29.21
N SER A 503 -7.39 25.01 -28.69
CA SER A 503 -6.12 24.36 -29.03
C SER A 503 -6.19 23.61 -30.38
N GLY A 504 -5.03 23.45 -31.03
CA GLY A 504 -4.88 22.73 -32.30
C GLY A 504 -5.18 23.59 -33.54
N ASP A 505 -4.30 23.50 -34.55
CA ASP A 505 -4.39 24.35 -35.74
C ASP A 505 -5.43 23.84 -36.74
N LYS A 506 -5.31 22.57 -37.16
CA LYS A 506 -6.19 21.99 -38.18
C LYS A 506 -7.45 21.41 -37.57
N THR A 507 -7.30 20.72 -36.44
CA THR A 507 -8.38 20.01 -35.76
C THR A 507 -8.50 20.58 -34.35
N PRO A 508 -9.55 21.37 -34.07
CA PRO A 508 -9.64 22.07 -32.79
C PRO A 508 -9.96 21.09 -31.66
N PHE A 509 -9.32 21.25 -30.51
CA PHE A 509 -9.61 20.50 -29.29
C PHE A 509 -9.50 21.39 -28.05
N LEU A 510 -10.11 20.96 -26.94
CA LEU A 510 -9.94 21.58 -25.63
C LEU A 510 -8.93 20.80 -24.80
N THR A 511 -8.17 21.51 -23.97
CA THR A 511 -7.30 20.88 -22.98
C THR A 511 -8.15 20.14 -21.94
N ASN A 512 -7.73 18.93 -21.57
CA ASN A 512 -8.47 18.11 -20.62
C ASN A 512 -8.58 18.82 -19.26
N SER A 513 -9.81 19.05 -18.79
CA SER A 513 -10.12 19.62 -17.47
C SER A 513 -9.30 20.87 -17.15
N THR A 514 -8.40 20.78 -16.17
CA THR A 514 -7.48 21.84 -15.72
C THR A 514 -6.01 21.43 -15.89
N GLN A 515 -5.73 20.51 -16.82
CA GLN A 515 -4.36 20.14 -17.15
C GLN A 515 -3.63 21.32 -17.80
N LEU A 516 -2.30 21.28 -17.76
CA LEU A 516 -1.49 22.17 -18.58
C LEU A 516 -1.69 21.82 -20.07
N PRO A 517 -1.53 22.79 -21.00
CA PRO A 517 -1.44 22.50 -22.42
C PRO A 517 -0.37 21.43 -22.68
N VAL A 518 -0.67 20.51 -23.59
CA VAL A 518 0.15 19.31 -23.81
C VAL A 518 1.53 19.62 -24.39
N ASP A 519 1.70 20.80 -24.96
CA ASP A 519 2.93 21.34 -25.53
C ASP A 519 3.61 22.38 -24.62
N LYS A 520 3.09 22.63 -23.40
CA LYS A 520 3.56 23.73 -22.55
C LYS A 520 5.00 23.54 -22.09
N THR A 521 5.35 22.37 -21.57
CA THR A 521 6.65 22.14 -20.93
C THR A 521 7.11 20.68 -21.04
N LYS A 522 8.43 20.47 -20.99
CA LYS A 522 9.05 19.15 -20.76
C LYS A 522 9.49 18.97 -19.30
N ASP A 523 9.47 20.05 -18.52
CA ASP A 523 9.86 20.05 -17.11
C ASP A 523 8.75 19.43 -16.26
N LEU A 524 9.03 18.22 -15.77
CA LEU A 524 8.14 17.48 -14.90
C LEU A 524 7.97 18.15 -13.53
N LEU A 525 8.99 18.82 -12.99
CA LEU A 525 8.90 19.49 -11.69
C LEU A 525 7.94 20.66 -11.75
N PHE A 526 8.09 21.52 -12.77
CA PHE A 526 7.16 22.60 -13.02
C PHE A 526 5.72 22.10 -13.17
N ALA A 527 5.51 21.06 -13.99
CA ALA A 527 4.17 20.52 -14.21
C ALA A 527 3.55 19.93 -12.93
N LEU A 528 4.34 19.20 -12.14
CA LEU A 528 3.90 18.66 -10.86
C LEU A 528 3.57 19.77 -9.86
N ASP A 529 4.40 20.81 -9.72
CA ASP A 529 4.17 21.93 -8.80
C ASP A 529 2.94 22.75 -9.19
N HIS A 530 2.73 22.98 -10.48
CA HIS A 530 1.52 23.60 -10.99
C HIS A 530 0.28 22.80 -10.61
N GLN A 531 0.28 21.50 -10.94
CA GLN A 531 -0.88 20.62 -10.74
C GLN A 531 -1.12 20.26 -9.27
N ASN A 532 -0.11 20.38 -8.41
CA ASN A 532 -0.18 20.07 -6.98
C ASN A 532 -1.21 20.90 -6.21
N ASP A 533 -1.51 22.13 -6.67
CA ASP A 533 -2.47 23.01 -6.00
C ASP A 533 -3.89 22.89 -6.59
N ILE A 534 -4.01 22.35 -7.80
CA ILE A 534 -5.24 22.27 -8.58
C ILE A 534 -5.91 20.90 -8.41
N GLN A 535 -5.15 19.83 -8.65
CA GLN A 535 -5.69 18.46 -8.68
C GLN A 535 -6.34 18.03 -7.36
N PRO A 536 -5.85 18.41 -6.16
CA PRO A 536 -6.52 18.09 -4.89
C PRO A 536 -7.88 18.77 -4.69
N LEU A 537 -8.25 19.76 -5.51
CA LEU A 537 -9.53 20.43 -5.41
C LEU A 537 -10.67 19.59 -5.99
N TYR A 538 -10.39 18.65 -6.89
CA TYR A 538 -11.39 17.68 -7.34
C TYR A 538 -11.77 16.73 -6.20
N THR A 539 -13.08 16.54 -6.02
CA THR A 539 -13.65 15.61 -5.05
C THR A 539 -14.01 14.27 -5.67
N GLY A 540 -14.21 14.25 -7.00
CA GLY A 540 -14.38 13.06 -7.84
C GLY A 540 -13.09 12.60 -8.51
N GLY A 541 -13.22 11.99 -9.68
CA GLY A 541 -12.08 11.46 -10.44
C GLY A 541 -11.14 12.56 -10.93
N THR A 542 -9.84 12.38 -10.72
CA THR A 542 -8.81 13.18 -11.37
C THR A 542 -7.54 12.37 -11.58
N ILE A 543 -6.73 12.74 -12.58
CA ILE A 543 -5.46 12.07 -12.86
C ILE A 543 -4.43 13.05 -13.41
N PHE A 544 -3.19 12.98 -12.91
CA PHE A 544 -2.03 13.59 -13.54
C PHE A 544 -1.28 12.55 -14.39
N HIS A 545 -1.13 12.81 -15.69
CA HIS A 545 -0.39 11.91 -16.57
C HIS A 545 1.07 12.36 -16.69
N THR A 546 1.99 11.57 -16.14
CA THR A 546 3.42 11.72 -16.42
C THR A 546 3.71 11.04 -17.77
N PHE A 547 3.39 11.72 -18.87
CA PHE A 547 3.68 11.27 -20.23
C PHE A 547 5.18 11.26 -20.51
N LEU A 548 5.75 10.08 -20.72
CA LEU A 548 7.16 9.84 -21.03
C LEU A 548 7.30 9.39 -22.48
N GLY A 549 8.37 9.80 -23.17
CA GLY A 549 8.60 9.40 -24.57
C GLY A 549 8.88 7.92 -24.72
N GLU A 550 9.62 7.34 -23.79
CA GLU A 550 9.90 5.92 -23.73
C GLU A 550 9.86 5.41 -22.30
N ARG A 551 9.90 4.08 -22.13
CA ARG A 551 9.99 3.47 -20.80
C ARG A 551 11.20 3.99 -20.04
N VAL A 552 11.03 4.16 -18.73
CA VAL A 552 12.12 4.49 -17.79
C VAL A 552 13.22 3.44 -17.90
N GLU A 553 14.47 3.88 -17.78
CA GLU A 553 15.67 3.04 -17.97
C GLU A 553 15.68 1.75 -17.14
N SER A 554 15.18 1.78 -15.90
CA SER A 554 15.11 0.62 -15.01
C SER A 554 13.91 0.67 -14.06
N GLY A 555 13.51 -0.50 -13.56
CA GLY A 555 12.46 -0.61 -12.54
C GLY A 555 12.80 0.16 -11.26
N GLU A 556 14.08 0.18 -10.85
CA GLU A 556 14.52 0.94 -9.68
C GLU A 556 14.43 2.45 -9.90
N SER A 557 14.78 2.95 -11.10
CA SER A 557 14.59 4.36 -11.46
C SER A 557 13.11 4.75 -11.46
N CYS A 558 12.23 3.88 -11.97
CA CYS A 558 10.78 4.11 -11.93
C CYS A 558 10.25 4.15 -10.49
N LYS A 559 10.67 3.21 -9.64
CA LYS A 559 10.31 3.19 -8.21
C LYS A 559 10.76 4.46 -7.50
N ARG A 560 11.98 4.94 -7.74
CA ARG A 560 12.46 6.21 -7.17
C ARG A 560 11.64 7.40 -7.67
N LEU A 561 11.29 7.45 -8.96
CA LEU A 561 10.44 8.50 -9.52
C LEU A 561 9.06 8.52 -8.85
N VAL A 562 8.38 7.37 -8.77
CA VAL A 562 7.08 7.23 -8.10
C VAL A 562 7.15 7.68 -6.65
N LYS A 563 8.17 7.23 -5.90
CA LYS A 563 8.39 7.67 -4.51
C LYS A 563 8.58 9.19 -4.42
N LYS A 564 9.41 9.78 -5.27
CA LYS A 564 9.67 11.23 -5.26
C LYS A 564 8.39 12.02 -5.56
N ILE A 565 7.59 11.63 -6.55
CA ILE A 565 6.29 12.29 -6.84
C ILE A 565 5.34 12.16 -5.65
N ALA A 566 5.19 10.95 -5.11
CA ALA A 566 4.27 10.69 -4.01
C ALA A 566 4.65 11.47 -2.73
N TYR A 567 5.92 11.51 -2.35
CA TYR A 567 6.36 12.17 -1.11
C TYR A 567 6.36 13.70 -1.19
N ASN A 568 6.43 14.28 -2.39
CA ASN A 568 6.61 15.72 -2.57
C ASN A 568 5.38 16.42 -3.17
N THR A 569 4.31 15.67 -3.46
CA THR A 569 3.06 16.21 -4.00
C THR A 569 1.84 15.67 -3.26
N LYS A 570 0.73 16.41 -3.35
CA LYS A 570 -0.60 16.09 -2.83
C LYS A 570 -1.50 15.49 -3.93
N LEU A 571 -0.93 15.14 -5.08
CA LEU A 571 -1.68 14.68 -6.24
C LEU A 571 -2.55 13.46 -5.86
N PRO A 572 -3.86 13.49 -6.17
CA PRO A 572 -4.72 12.38 -5.83
C PRO A 572 -4.35 11.09 -6.57
N TYR A 573 -4.08 11.22 -7.85
CA TYR A 573 -3.74 10.09 -8.69
C TYR A 573 -2.80 10.54 -9.79
N PHE A 574 -1.77 9.76 -10.04
CA PHE A 574 -0.82 10.01 -11.11
C PHE A 574 -0.40 8.70 -11.79
N SER A 575 -0.01 8.80 -13.05
CA SER A 575 0.43 7.64 -13.86
C SER A 575 1.80 7.88 -14.45
N ILE A 576 2.64 6.84 -14.54
CA ILE A 576 3.84 6.85 -15.36
C ILE A 576 3.48 6.24 -16.72
N THR A 577 3.46 7.07 -17.76
CA THR A 577 2.90 6.68 -19.06
C THR A 577 3.96 6.76 -20.15
N PRO A 578 4.66 5.65 -20.46
CA PRO A 578 5.55 5.60 -21.61
C PRO A 578 4.78 5.43 -22.92
N THR A 579 5.31 5.99 -24.01
CA THR A 579 4.92 5.59 -25.38
C THR A 579 5.75 4.39 -25.83
N PHE A 580 5.11 3.44 -26.49
CA PHE A 580 5.74 2.26 -27.07
C PHE A 580 5.04 1.85 -28.35
N SER A 581 5.67 0.99 -29.15
CA SER A 581 5.12 0.56 -30.43
C SER A 581 5.07 -0.96 -30.52
N ILE A 582 4.13 -1.52 -31.29
CA ILE A 582 4.01 -2.95 -31.52
C ILE A 582 4.15 -3.22 -33.02
N CYS A 583 5.13 -4.05 -33.38
CA CYS A 583 5.26 -4.62 -34.71
C CYS A 583 4.56 -5.98 -34.75
N LYS A 584 3.72 -6.21 -35.77
CA LYS A 584 3.05 -7.52 -35.96
C LYS A 584 4.02 -8.68 -36.17
N VAL A 585 5.26 -8.39 -36.59
CA VAL A 585 6.31 -9.40 -36.83
C VAL A 585 7.26 -9.52 -35.63
N HIS A 586 7.72 -8.40 -35.08
CA HIS A 586 8.80 -8.38 -34.07
C HIS A 586 8.33 -8.09 -32.64
N GLY A 587 7.03 -7.86 -32.44
CA GLY A 587 6.46 -7.56 -31.12
C GLY A 587 6.80 -6.16 -30.62
N TYR A 588 7.04 -6.05 -29.31
CA TYR A 588 7.22 -4.80 -28.59
C TYR A 588 8.49 -4.03 -29.03
N LEU A 589 8.33 -2.73 -29.27
CA LEU A 589 9.38 -1.76 -29.59
C LEU A 589 9.32 -0.63 -28.56
N ARG A 590 10.48 -0.25 -28.03
CA ARG A 590 10.60 0.84 -27.05
C ARG A 590 10.47 2.19 -27.75
N GLY A 591 9.55 3.03 -27.30
CA GLY A 591 9.35 4.37 -27.85
C GLY A 591 8.39 4.42 -29.03
N GLU A 592 8.26 5.62 -29.60
CA GLU A 592 7.39 5.93 -30.72
C GLU A 592 8.06 5.59 -32.06
N HIS A 593 7.59 4.52 -32.69
CA HIS A 593 8.02 4.08 -34.00
C HIS A 593 6.77 3.83 -34.84
N TRP A 594 6.62 4.56 -35.95
CA TRP A 594 5.54 4.37 -36.92
C TRP A 594 5.85 3.31 -37.99
N LYS A 595 7.15 3.01 -38.15
CA LYS A 595 7.66 1.89 -38.94
C LYS A 595 8.65 1.10 -38.09
N CYS A 596 8.61 -0.23 -38.19
CA CYS A 596 9.51 -1.10 -37.45
C CYS A 596 10.95 -0.90 -37.94
N PRO A 597 11.92 -0.58 -37.06
CA PRO A 597 13.31 -0.37 -37.46
C PRO A 597 13.99 -1.64 -37.98
N ARG A 598 13.39 -2.83 -37.75
CA ARG A 598 13.94 -4.12 -38.17
C ARG A 598 13.43 -4.62 -39.53
N CYS A 599 12.19 -4.28 -39.92
CA CYS A 599 11.61 -4.76 -41.19
C CYS A 599 10.92 -3.68 -42.03
N GLY A 600 10.92 -2.42 -41.61
CA GLY A 600 10.28 -1.31 -42.32
C GLY A 600 8.74 -1.33 -42.33
N LYS A 601 8.10 -2.42 -41.89
CA LYS A 601 6.63 -2.54 -41.87
C LYS A 601 5.98 -1.55 -40.87
N PRO A 602 4.75 -1.09 -41.13
CA PRO A 602 4.01 -0.24 -40.19
C PRO A 602 3.84 -0.89 -38.80
N THR A 603 3.82 -0.05 -37.77
CA THR A 603 3.70 -0.43 -36.37
C THR A 603 2.53 0.29 -35.70
N GLU A 604 1.93 -0.35 -34.70
CA GLU A 604 0.88 0.25 -33.87
C GLU A 604 1.53 1.02 -32.71
N VAL A 605 1.31 2.33 -32.63
CA VAL A 605 1.90 3.16 -31.59
C VAL A 605 0.90 3.23 -30.45
N TYR A 606 1.28 2.76 -29.27
CA TYR A 606 0.46 2.78 -28.06
C TYR A 606 0.90 3.91 -27.14
N SER A 607 -0.09 4.70 -26.71
CA SER A 607 0.06 5.65 -25.62
C SER A 607 -1.24 5.68 -24.81
N ARG A 608 -1.24 6.37 -23.68
CA ARG A 608 -2.48 6.59 -22.90
C ARG A 608 -3.21 7.78 -23.49
N ILE A 609 -4.49 7.60 -23.79
CA ILE A 609 -5.33 8.65 -24.39
C ILE A 609 -5.81 9.64 -23.33
N VAL A 610 -6.59 9.16 -22.37
CA VAL A 610 -7.10 9.94 -21.22
C VAL A 610 -7.07 9.17 -19.89
N GLY A 611 -6.85 7.85 -19.95
CA GLY A 611 -7.00 6.97 -18.79
C GLY A 611 -6.58 5.52 -19.03
N TYR A 612 -6.54 5.06 -20.28
CA TYR A 612 -6.13 3.70 -20.66
C TYR A 612 -5.28 3.72 -21.94
N PHE A 613 -4.54 2.63 -22.21
CA PHE A 613 -3.70 2.49 -23.40
C PHE A 613 -4.52 2.07 -24.61
N ARG A 614 -4.28 2.73 -25.75
CA ARG A 614 -4.91 2.40 -27.04
C ARG A 614 -3.98 2.79 -28.18
N PRO A 615 -3.98 2.10 -29.34
CA PRO A 615 -3.24 2.55 -30.52
C PRO A 615 -3.67 3.96 -30.92
N VAL A 616 -2.70 4.87 -31.13
CA VAL A 616 -2.92 6.27 -31.51
C VAL A 616 -3.70 6.36 -32.83
N GLN A 617 -3.47 5.42 -33.74
CA GLN A 617 -4.22 5.30 -35.00
C GLN A 617 -5.74 5.17 -34.81
N ASN A 618 -6.17 4.62 -33.67
CA ASN A 618 -7.58 4.37 -33.36
C ASN A 618 -8.21 5.47 -32.48
N TRP A 619 -7.48 6.55 -32.21
CA TRP A 619 -8.00 7.69 -31.46
C TRP A 619 -8.88 8.57 -32.35
N ASN A 620 -9.77 9.37 -31.75
CA ASN A 620 -10.52 10.36 -32.51
C ASN A 620 -9.60 11.48 -33.06
N ALA A 621 -10.08 12.22 -34.06
CA ALA A 621 -9.26 13.23 -34.74
C ALA A 621 -8.69 14.29 -33.79
N GLY A 622 -9.47 14.78 -32.82
CA GLY A 622 -8.99 15.76 -31.84
C GLY A 622 -7.88 15.21 -30.93
N LYS A 623 -7.98 13.94 -30.50
CA LYS A 623 -6.93 13.28 -29.70
C LYS A 623 -5.70 12.92 -30.50
N GLN A 624 -5.85 12.56 -31.78
CA GLN A 624 -4.71 12.42 -32.69
C GLN A 624 -4.00 13.75 -32.90
N GLU A 625 -4.74 14.85 -33.01
CA GLU A 625 -4.16 16.18 -33.12
C GLU A 625 -3.42 16.56 -31.83
N GLU A 626 -4.06 16.42 -30.67
CA GLU A 626 -3.44 16.65 -29.36
C GLU A 626 -2.13 15.85 -29.19
N PHE A 627 -2.12 14.58 -29.60
CA PHE A 627 -0.91 13.74 -29.53
C PHE A 627 0.26 14.31 -30.34
N LYS A 628 0.02 14.98 -31.47
CA LYS A 628 1.09 15.60 -32.29
C LYS A 628 1.78 16.76 -31.56
N TYR A 629 1.03 17.51 -30.75
CA TYR A 629 1.56 18.63 -29.96
C TYR A 629 2.19 18.17 -28.64
N ARG A 630 1.83 16.96 -28.17
CA ARG A 630 2.21 16.46 -26.85
C ARG A 630 3.73 16.38 -26.67
N LYS A 631 4.25 17.22 -25.77
CA LYS A 631 5.61 17.12 -25.27
C LYS A 631 5.68 16.09 -24.14
N THR A 632 6.69 15.23 -24.20
CA THR A 632 6.94 14.23 -23.17
C THR A 632 7.85 14.81 -22.09
N PHE A 633 7.55 14.50 -20.84
CA PHE A 633 8.31 14.97 -19.69
C PHE A 633 9.69 14.31 -19.58
N ASP A 634 10.69 15.09 -19.17
CA ASP A 634 11.99 14.57 -18.76
C ASP A 634 11.98 14.27 -17.25
N TYR A 635 12.15 13.00 -16.89
CA TYR A 635 12.19 12.55 -15.51
C TYR A 635 13.61 12.58 -14.92
N LYS A 636 14.65 12.75 -15.73
CA LYS A 636 16.06 12.65 -15.29
C LYS A 636 16.44 13.72 -14.27
N PRO A 637 16.05 15.01 -14.41
CA PRO A 637 16.34 16.03 -13.41
C PRO A 637 15.79 15.66 -12.02
N ILE A 638 14.54 15.18 -11.95
CA ILE A 638 13.95 14.70 -10.68
C ILE A 638 14.79 13.62 -10.02
N LEU A 639 15.35 12.70 -10.80
CA LEU A 639 16.18 11.63 -10.26
C LEU A 639 17.54 12.14 -9.76
N LYS A 640 18.16 13.09 -10.46
CA LYS A 640 19.51 13.64 -10.16
C LYS A 640 19.50 14.70 -9.05
N GLU A 641 18.67 15.72 -9.20
CA GLU A 641 18.69 16.94 -8.39
C GLU A 641 17.71 16.87 -7.20
N GLY A 642 16.73 15.98 -7.26
CA GLY A 642 15.70 15.88 -6.23
C GLY A 642 14.55 16.86 -6.44
N PHE A 643 13.62 16.91 -5.48
CA PHE A 643 12.62 17.98 -5.45
C PHE A 643 13.22 19.15 -4.67
N PRO A 644 13.07 20.40 -5.15
CA PRO A 644 13.48 21.55 -4.35
C PRO A 644 12.71 21.54 -3.02
N SER A 645 13.46 21.71 -1.93
CA SER A 645 12.94 21.80 -0.57
C SER A 645 11.89 22.90 -0.45
N LYS A 646 11.02 22.81 0.57
CA LYS A 646 10.04 23.87 0.86
C LYS A 646 10.72 25.26 1.00
N ILE A 647 11.97 25.29 1.46
CA ILE A 647 12.78 26.50 1.63
C ILE A 647 13.25 27.03 0.27
N GLU A 648 13.78 26.18 -0.61
CA GLU A 648 14.18 26.59 -1.97
C GLU A 648 12.99 27.08 -2.80
N LYS A 649 11.82 26.45 -2.65
CA LYS A 649 10.57 26.93 -3.27
C LYS A 649 10.10 28.28 -2.73
N ALA A 650 10.29 28.53 -1.43
CA ALA A 650 9.94 29.81 -0.81
C ALA A 650 10.88 30.93 -1.25
N ILE A 651 12.18 30.64 -1.37
CA ILE A 651 13.21 31.58 -1.85
C ILE A 651 13.01 31.91 -3.34
N ALA A 652 12.66 30.92 -4.16
CA ALA A 652 12.35 31.14 -5.57
C ALA A 652 11.08 31.99 -5.79
N LYS A 653 10.11 31.93 -4.87
CA LYS A 653 8.87 32.74 -4.90
C LYS A 653 9.05 34.18 -4.42
N THR A 654 10.13 34.50 -3.70
CA THR A 654 10.47 35.87 -3.31
C THR A 654 11.44 36.56 -4.26
N THR A 655 11.99 35.83 -5.22
CA THR A 655 12.98 36.33 -6.20
C THR A 655 12.43 36.43 -7.64
N ALA A 656 11.18 36.03 -7.86
CA ALA A 656 10.39 36.21 -9.09
C ALA A 656 9.11 36.96 -8.75
#